data_AF-A0A1Z8N3E3-F1
#
_entry.id   AF-A0A1Z8N3E3-F1
#
_cell.length_a   1.000
_cell.length_b   1.000
_cell.length_c   1.000
_cell.angle_alpha   90.00
_cell.angle_beta   90.00
_cell.angle_gamma   90.00
#
_symmetry.space_group_name_H-M   'P 1'
#
loop_
_entity.id
_entity.type
_entity.pdbx_description
1 polymer ?
#
loop_
_entity_poly.entity_id
_entity_poly.type
_entity_poly.pdbx_seq_one_letter_code
_entity_poly.pdbx_strand_id
1 'polypeptide(L)'
;MDKRFFVFLALSMFVLVGSQAIFDRLFPAPEVPVEAPRKESDGPAADSSVSSVQQSPIAEKIEDSKQPEASSKSPAKSIDKPSGEVASTVQDASQSEKATNDYPLRYLGLGSLDPDSDARALVTLTTHGGSIVRLELNSDQYQDIQDRQGYLGHLIGSPHADGWEVQFIGRGTPAEKAGVRVGDVIQRASLGNKEQSVGSLEDLERLLEASEFGQQIQLHLIRQGQSLEPLTIKLIPRPLEIMRPEMGGQSLADFESGLHDPFSLLLTLNRIDDEKKLPGERAIVGAELRDVQWNVTHQDPLAVEFELPLPAYDLVVRKRFELASVPRDQQSNADFKAYHLMVEIAIENTGSEVREISYLLDGPTGMPVEGWWYSRKIGRTWSGGGLRDVAAHSLRGGPNLISTAKIVEETEEEDASVKLRLSSGELNPLAYIGVETQYFAAILIPLVEEMEAAQHYKSYRGIVVGDRHSEKAKLYLTNVTSQVASVTHAIRSGETLRSRFQFFTGPKKRSLLEQYDVPGFPEPVNLSELIYYGWAIWGFFARPLTDILNFFYGIIPNYGVAIILLTVLVRLCMFPLSRKQALNAQKMQELQPEIKKITEKYKGDMEKRSKALQELYRKNHYNPLSGCLPLFIQMPIFIGLYRALMTDVALRQAPLVSKAFPWADNLAAPDMLLKWDHLIPVPFLTAATGWLGPYLNVLPLITVFLFILQQKLFMPPPTDDQSAMQQKIMKYMMVFMGFMFFKVPSGLCLYFIVSSLWGIGERKFLPKVKKAEPALAGAGTTTTASPAVAESGHSKSNAGKGRKKKRRKK
;
A
#
# COMPACT_ATOMS: atom_id res chain seq x y z
N MET A 1 29.63 -17.06 21.96
CA MET A 1 28.61 -17.25 20.91
C MET A 1 28.92 -18.58 20.23
N ASP A 2 28.00 -19.54 20.25
CA ASP A 2 28.29 -20.95 19.95
C ASP A 2 28.55 -21.21 18.47
N LYS A 3 29.56 -22.02 18.13
CA LYS A 3 29.90 -22.43 16.75
C LYS A 3 28.68 -23.01 16.00
N ARG A 4 27.73 -23.58 16.72
CA ARG A 4 26.47 -24.13 16.19
C ARG A 4 25.53 -23.06 15.65
N PHE A 5 25.55 -21.85 16.21
CA PHE A 5 24.79 -20.71 15.72
C PHE A 5 25.36 -20.20 14.40
N PHE A 6 26.69 -20.16 14.28
CA PHE A 6 27.37 -19.80 13.03
C PHE A 6 27.11 -20.83 11.93
N VAL A 7 27.13 -22.12 12.26
CA VAL A 7 26.81 -23.21 11.32
C VAL A 7 25.34 -23.16 10.89
N PHE A 8 24.41 -22.84 11.80
CA PHE A 8 23.00 -22.63 11.45
C PHE A 8 22.80 -21.42 10.53
N LEU A 9 23.50 -20.31 10.78
CA LEU A 9 23.43 -19.11 9.95
C LEU A 9 24.04 -19.34 8.56
N ALA A 10 25.16 -20.07 8.51
CA ALA A 10 25.80 -20.47 7.26
C ALA A 10 24.96 -21.45 6.45
N LEU A 11 24.35 -22.47 7.07
CA LEU A 11 23.42 -23.39 6.41
C LEU A 11 22.15 -22.69 5.95
N SER A 12 21.62 -21.75 6.73
CA SER A 12 20.44 -20.96 6.36
C SER A 12 20.74 -20.05 5.16
N MET A 13 21.91 -19.40 5.12
CA MET A 13 22.37 -18.66 3.95
C MET A 13 22.63 -19.58 2.75
N PHE A 14 23.21 -20.75 2.95
CA PHE A 14 23.47 -21.70 1.88
C PHE A 14 22.17 -22.28 1.29
N VAL A 15 21.14 -22.49 2.10
CA VAL A 15 19.80 -22.88 1.62
C VAL A 15 19.12 -21.73 0.88
N LEU A 16 19.23 -20.49 1.36
CA LEU A 16 18.69 -19.31 0.68
C LEU A 16 19.36 -19.10 -0.69
N VAL A 17 20.69 -19.02 -0.72
CA VAL A 17 21.48 -18.79 -1.95
C VAL A 17 21.45 -20.00 -2.88
N GLY A 18 21.52 -21.21 -2.32
CA GLY A 18 21.45 -22.46 -3.09
C GLY A 18 20.06 -22.72 -3.67
N SER A 19 18.99 -22.32 -2.98
CA SER A 19 17.63 -22.42 -3.52
C SER A 19 17.44 -21.52 -4.74
N GLN A 20 18.09 -20.35 -4.77
CA GLN A 20 18.05 -19.41 -5.88
C GLN A 20 18.75 -20.00 -7.12
N ALA A 21 19.97 -20.52 -6.96
CA ALA A 21 20.70 -21.16 -8.06
C ALA A 21 20.02 -22.44 -8.61
N ILE A 22 19.33 -23.21 -7.74
CA ILE A 22 18.54 -24.38 -8.16
C ILE A 22 17.29 -23.94 -8.93
N PHE A 23 16.65 -22.84 -8.52
CA PHE A 23 15.47 -22.29 -9.18
C PHE A 23 15.80 -21.76 -10.58
N ASP A 24 16.89 -21.00 -10.72
CA ASP A 24 17.36 -20.45 -12.01
C ASP A 24 17.74 -21.57 -13.01
N ARG A 25 18.16 -22.74 -12.49
CA ARG A 25 18.54 -23.90 -13.30
C ARG A 25 17.35 -24.78 -13.69
N LEU A 26 16.31 -24.85 -12.84
CA LEU A 26 15.08 -25.61 -13.12
C LEU A 26 14.08 -24.80 -13.96
N PHE A 27 14.16 -23.47 -13.91
CA PHE A 27 13.29 -22.54 -14.64
C PHE A 27 14.12 -21.43 -15.30
N PRO A 28 14.96 -21.75 -16.31
CA PRO A 28 15.74 -20.73 -17.00
C PRO A 28 14.79 -19.74 -17.70
N ALA A 29 15.11 -18.44 -17.62
CA ALA A 29 14.42 -17.41 -18.39
C ALA A 29 14.54 -17.73 -19.90
N PRO A 30 13.49 -17.50 -20.71
CA PRO A 30 13.56 -17.76 -22.15
C PRO A 30 14.67 -16.91 -22.78
N GLU A 31 15.54 -17.57 -23.56
CA GLU A 31 16.65 -16.91 -24.25
C GLU A 31 16.11 -15.87 -25.23
N VAL A 32 16.50 -14.61 -25.03
CA VAL A 32 16.32 -13.54 -26.01
C VAL A 32 17.23 -13.86 -27.20
N PRO A 33 16.73 -13.93 -28.45
CA PRO A 33 17.58 -14.20 -29.60
C PRO A 33 18.59 -13.07 -29.75
N VAL A 34 19.89 -13.39 -29.62
CA VAL A 34 20.97 -12.47 -29.92
C VAL A 34 21.05 -12.35 -31.44
N GLU A 35 20.52 -11.24 -31.97
CA GLU A 35 20.63 -10.91 -33.39
C GLU A 35 22.11 -10.60 -33.71
N ALA A 36 22.70 -11.41 -34.60
CA ALA A 36 24.08 -11.23 -35.03
C ALA A 36 24.24 -9.90 -35.79
N PRO A 37 25.36 -9.17 -35.63
CA PRO A 37 25.57 -7.91 -36.33
C PRO A 37 25.64 -8.15 -37.84
N ARG A 38 24.78 -7.44 -38.59
CA ARG A 38 24.79 -7.44 -40.06
C ARG A 38 26.13 -6.87 -40.55
N LYS A 39 26.84 -7.67 -41.34
CA LYS A 39 28.03 -7.26 -42.10
C LYS A 39 27.64 -6.26 -43.19
N GLU A 40 28.33 -5.13 -43.23
CA GLU A 40 28.48 -4.31 -44.43
C GLU A 40 29.10 -5.17 -45.54
N SER A 41 28.47 -5.14 -46.71
CA SER A 41 28.98 -5.73 -47.94
C SER A 41 29.89 -4.72 -48.62
N ASP A 42 31.18 -5.01 -48.68
CA ASP A 42 32.08 -4.70 -49.80
C ASP A 42 33.31 -5.62 -49.67
N GLY A 43 33.65 -6.38 -50.73
CA GLY A 43 34.88 -7.18 -50.79
C GLY A 43 36.00 -6.45 -51.55
N PRO A 44 37.13 -7.09 -51.89
CA PRO A 44 37.83 -8.21 -51.23
C PRO A 44 39.37 -7.95 -51.04
N ALA A 45 40.07 -8.97 -50.48
CA ALA A 45 41.53 -9.24 -50.49
C ALA A 45 42.40 -8.54 -49.41
N ALA A 46 43.41 -9.12 -48.74
CA ALA A 46 44.10 -10.41 -48.80
C ALA A 46 44.88 -10.68 -47.47
N ASP A 47 45.21 -11.96 -47.21
CA ASP A 47 46.42 -12.53 -46.53
C ASP A 47 47.07 -11.78 -45.33
N SER A 48 47.34 -12.36 -44.15
CA SER A 48 48.12 -13.59 -43.90
C SER A 48 48.36 -13.81 -42.39
N SER A 49 48.52 -15.10 -42.01
CA SER A 49 49.35 -15.71 -40.92
C SER A 49 49.46 -15.05 -39.53
N VAL A 50 49.03 -15.64 -38.40
CA VAL A 50 49.38 -16.91 -37.69
C VAL A 50 50.49 -16.78 -36.61
N SER A 51 50.05 -17.01 -35.35
CA SER A 51 50.70 -17.67 -34.17
C SER A 51 51.92 -17.02 -33.47
N SER A 52 51.83 -16.65 -32.17
CA SER A 52 52.10 -17.46 -30.92
C SER A 52 53.35 -16.90 -30.22
N VAL A 53 53.58 -16.81 -28.90
CA VAL A 53 53.49 -17.74 -27.75
C VAL A 53 53.60 -16.95 -26.41
N GLN A 54 53.10 -17.57 -25.35
CA GLN A 54 53.20 -17.34 -23.88
C GLN A 54 54.52 -16.79 -23.28
N GLN A 55 54.41 -16.12 -22.12
CA GLN A 55 54.90 -16.57 -20.78
C GLN A 55 54.69 -15.50 -19.67
N SER A 56 54.30 -15.93 -18.46
CA SER A 56 54.29 -15.17 -17.18
C SER A 56 55.46 -15.66 -16.28
N PRO A 57 55.62 -15.32 -14.97
CA PRO A 57 55.19 -14.21 -14.09
C PRO A 57 56.37 -13.68 -13.18
N ILE A 58 56.08 -12.92 -12.09
CA ILE A 58 56.72 -12.82 -10.72
C ILE A 58 56.52 -11.37 -10.17
N ALA A 59 55.65 -11.09 -9.17
CA ALA A 59 55.78 -11.05 -7.68
C ALA A 59 56.81 -10.01 -7.14
N GLU A 60 56.50 -9.10 -6.20
CA GLU A 60 56.56 -9.23 -4.71
C GLU A 60 56.13 -7.87 -4.05
N LYS A 61 55.12 -7.74 -3.17
CA LYS A 61 55.01 -7.85 -1.67
C LYS A 61 55.61 -6.66 -0.85
N ILE A 62 54.90 -5.98 0.08
CA ILE A 62 54.79 -6.16 1.57
C ILE A 62 53.86 -5.03 2.13
N GLU A 63 52.69 -5.27 2.79
CA GLU A 63 52.36 -5.36 4.25
C GLU A 63 52.75 -4.12 5.12
N ASP A 64 51.92 -3.35 5.85
CA ASP A 64 50.92 -3.57 6.96
C ASP A 64 51.33 -2.57 8.11
N SER A 65 50.56 -1.63 8.67
CA SER A 65 49.57 -1.84 9.74
C SER A 65 49.29 -0.53 10.56
N LYS A 66 48.09 -0.47 11.20
CA LYS A 66 47.68 0.18 12.50
C LYS A 66 47.27 1.69 12.63
N GLN A 67 46.05 1.88 13.17
CA GLN A 67 45.40 3.03 13.88
C GLN A 67 46.04 3.32 15.28
N PRO A 68 45.66 4.32 16.15
CA PRO A 68 44.40 5.13 16.28
C PRO A 68 44.47 6.64 16.75
N GLU A 69 43.29 7.29 16.78
CA GLU A 69 42.72 8.46 17.54
C GLU A 69 43.58 9.56 18.24
N ALA A 70 43.19 10.86 18.07
CA ALA A 70 42.62 11.78 19.12
C ALA A 70 42.90 13.31 18.93
N SER A 71 41.84 14.15 19.03
CA SER A 71 41.72 15.52 19.66
C SER A 71 42.67 16.68 19.23
N SER A 72 42.44 18.00 19.29
CA SER A 72 41.35 18.95 19.59
C SER A 72 41.86 20.41 19.31
N LYS A 73 40.95 21.39 19.26
CA LYS A 73 41.08 22.86 19.55
C LYS A 73 41.63 23.87 18.49
N SER A 74 40.67 24.63 17.90
CA SER A 74 40.42 26.11 17.89
C SER A 74 41.57 27.15 17.89
N PRO A 75 41.29 28.49 17.77
CA PRO A 75 40.66 29.30 16.71
C PRO A 75 41.46 30.60 16.38
N ALA A 76 41.02 31.42 15.39
CA ALA A 76 41.26 32.88 15.17
C ALA A 76 41.38 33.20 13.66
N LYS A 77 41.08 34.37 13.08
CA LYS A 77 40.21 35.53 13.34
C LYS A 77 40.39 36.45 12.11
N SER A 78 39.31 37.11 11.65
CA SER A 78 39.26 38.41 10.94
C SER A 78 40.13 38.66 9.69
N ILE A 79 39.51 39.17 8.61
CA ILE A 79 39.64 40.58 8.19
C ILE A 79 38.49 40.93 7.24
N ASP A 80 37.89 42.09 7.50
CA ASP A 80 36.82 42.76 6.78
C ASP A 80 37.23 43.28 5.38
N LYS A 81 36.19 43.55 4.59
CA LYS A 81 36.14 44.16 3.24
C LYS A 81 37.05 45.40 3.04
N PRO A 82 37.26 45.77 1.77
CA PRO A 82 36.55 46.97 1.33
C PRO A 82 35.85 46.84 -0.03
N SER A 83 34.80 47.63 -0.13
CA SER A 83 33.93 47.95 -1.27
C SER A 83 34.67 48.62 -2.44
N GLY A 84 34.24 48.30 -3.65
CA GLY A 84 34.52 49.05 -4.88
C GLY A 84 33.49 48.69 -5.94
N GLU A 85 32.60 49.62 -6.27
CA GLU A 85 31.74 49.60 -7.46
C GLU A 85 32.60 49.52 -8.73
N VAL A 86 32.29 48.57 -9.61
CA VAL A 86 32.50 48.74 -11.05
C VAL A 86 31.30 48.13 -11.76
N ALA A 87 30.48 49.00 -12.33
CA ALA A 87 29.46 48.65 -13.30
C ALA A 87 30.10 47.95 -14.51
N SER A 88 29.57 46.79 -14.88
CA SER A 88 29.76 46.24 -16.22
C SER A 88 28.43 45.73 -16.74
N THR A 89 27.96 46.48 -17.74
CA THR A 89 26.86 46.25 -18.65
C THR A 89 26.94 44.85 -19.26
N VAL A 90 25.99 43.99 -18.89
CA VAL A 90 25.58 42.87 -19.75
C VAL A 90 24.28 43.32 -20.39
N GLN A 91 24.36 43.58 -21.69
CA GLN A 91 23.21 43.91 -22.53
C GLN A 91 22.27 42.72 -22.56
N ASP A 92 21.06 42.94 -22.07
CA ASP A 92 19.85 42.20 -22.40
C ASP A 92 19.71 42.08 -23.93
N ALA A 93 19.80 40.85 -24.43
CA ALA A 93 19.42 40.50 -25.79
C ALA A 93 18.85 39.08 -25.79
N SER A 94 17.64 38.94 -25.26
CA SER A 94 16.64 37.92 -25.65
C SER A 94 15.38 38.09 -24.80
N GLN A 95 14.78 39.28 -24.86
CA GLN A 95 13.33 39.39 -24.66
C GLN A 95 12.67 38.84 -25.93
N SER A 96 12.42 37.54 -25.99
CA SER A 96 11.29 37.07 -26.80
C SER A 96 10.05 37.55 -26.05
N GLU A 97 9.22 38.38 -26.68
CA GLU A 97 7.89 38.70 -26.18
C GLU A 97 7.15 37.39 -25.89
N LYS A 98 7.11 36.99 -24.62
CA LYS A 98 6.21 35.93 -24.16
C LYS A 98 4.82 36.45 -24.44
N ALA A 99 4.10 35.83 -25.37
CA ALA A 99 2.68 36.04 -25.54
C ALA A 99 1.97 35.58 -24.25
N THR A 100 1.94 36.43 -23.23
CA THR A 100 1.19 36.17 -22.01
C THR A 100 -0.28 36.34 -22.35
N ASN A 101 -0.96 35.23 -22.59
CA ASN A 101 -2.43 35.21 -22.62
C ASN A 101 -2.93 35.75 -21.28
N ASP A 102 -3.62 36.90 -21.30
CA ASP A 102 -4.08 37.65 -20.13
C ASP A 102 -5.39 37.07 -19.56
N TYR A 103 -5.51 35.74 -19.53
CA TYR A 103 -6.68 35.09 -18.93
C TYR A 103 -6.58 35.15 -17.40
N PRO A 104 -7.67 35.46 -16.69
CA PRO A 104 -7.63 35.56 -15.23
C PRO A 104 -7.45 34.18 -14.59
N LEU A 105 -6.67 34.12 -13.51
CA LEU A 105 -6.63 32.95 -12.64
C LEU A 105 -8.02 32.73 -12.02
N ARG A 106 -8.62 31.56 -12.24
CA ARG A 106 -9.90 31.18 -11.64
C ARG A 106 -9.85 29.74 -11.13
N TYR A 107 -10.56 29.51 -10.03
CA TYR A 107 -10.81 28.18 -9.49
C TYR A 107 -12.27 27.78 -9.70
N LEU A 108 -12.47 26.54 -10.10
CA LEU A 108 -13.75 26.03 -10.60
C LEU A 108 -14.05 24.70 -9.89
N GLY A 109 -15.32 24.45 -9.58
CA GLY A 109 -15.74 23.27 -8.83
C GLY A 109 -16.68 22.40 -9.65
N LEU A 110 -16.39 21.10 -9.76
CA LEU A 110 -17.31 20.08 -10.28
C LEU A 110 -17.79 19.17 -9.16
N GLY A 111 -19.05 18.76 -9.22
CA GLY A 111 -19.66 17.91 -8.21
C GLY A 111 -19.96 18.64 -6.89
N SER A 112 -19.92 17.89 -5.78
CA SER A 112 -20.31 18.37 -4.46
C SER A 112 -19.86 17.40 -3.35
N LEU A 113 -19.66 17.93 -2.15
CA LEU A 113 -19.54 17.16 -0.90
C LEU A 113 -20.88 16.99 -0.16
N ASP A 114 -21.99 17.39 -0.79
CA ASP A 114 -23.32 17.14 -0.24
C ASP A 114 -23.67 15.66 -0.37
N PRO A 115 -23.95 14.92 0.71
CA PRO A 115 -24.29 13.49 0.63
C PRO A 115 -25.48 13.17 -0.29
N ASP A 116 -26.38 14.13 -0.49
CA ASP A 116 -27.57 13.98 -1.34
C ASP A 116 -27.31 14.36 -2.83
N SER A 117 -26.08 14.78 -3.15
CA SER A 117 -25.68 15.08 -4.53
C SER A 117 -25.61 13.82 -5.39
N ASP A 118 -25.83 14.02 -6.68
CA ASP A 118 -25.53 13.05 -7.73
C ASP A 118 -24.04 12.86 -8.01
N ALA A 119 -23.12 13.55 -7.31
CA ALA A 119 -21.68 13.40 -7.49
C ALA A 119 -21.04 12.58 -6.35
N ARG A 120 -20.10 11.68 -6.70
CA ARG A 120 -19.27 10.93 -5.73
C ARG A 120 -18.03 11.69 -5.26
N ALA A 121 -17.80 12.89 -5.78
CA ALA A 121 -16.66 13.71 -5.44
C ALA A 121 -16.95 15.20 -5.63
N LEU A 122 -16.13 16.03 -4.99
CA LEU A 122 -15.91 17.42 -5.34
C LEU A 122 -14.53 17.54 -5.98
N VAL A 123 -14.46 18.12 -7.18
CA VAL A 123 -13.23 18.33 -7.93
C VAL A 123 -12.98 19.82 -8.06
N THR A 124 -11.82 20.28 -7.60
CA THR A 124 -11.37 21.66 -7.76
C THR A 124 -10.40 21.72 -8.93
N LEU A 125 -10.73 22.54 -9.91
CA LEU A 125 -9.92 22.80 -11.09
C LEU A 125 -9.45 24.26 -11.10
N THR A 126 -8.43 24.54 -11.89
CA THR A 126 -7.90 25.89 -12.09
C THR A 126 -7.65 26.16 -13.57
N THR A 127 -7.79 27.42 -13.96
CA THR A 127 -7.35 27.91 -15.28
C THR A 127 -5.85 27.74 -15.48
N HIS A 128 -5.07 27.66 -14.40
CA HIS A 128 -3.62 27.45 -14.48
C HIS A 128 -3.32 26.05 -15.02
N GLY A 129 -2.84 25.99 -16.25
CA GLY A 129 -2.60 24.74 -16.99
C GLY A 129 -3.85 23.91 -17.29
N GLY A 130 -5.06 24.47 -17.13
CA GLY A 130 -6.34 23.74 -17.26
C GLY A 130 -6.33 22.43 -16.46
N SER A 131 -5.99 22.51 -15.18
CA SER A 131 -5.54 21.36 -14.37
C SER A 131 -6.42 21.09 -13.16
N ILE A 132 -6.24 19.92 -12.54
CA ILE A 132 -6.95 19.56 -11.30
C ILE A 132 -6.06 19.91 -10.11
N VAL A 133 -6.56 20.81 -9.27
CA VAL A 133 -5.94 21.20 -8.00
C VAL A 133 -6.18 20.13 -6.94
N ARG A 134 -7.41 19.63 -6.85
CA ARG A 134 -7.83 18.75 -5.76
C ARG A 134 -9.01 17.87 -6.16
N LEU A 135 -9.08 16.68 -5.59
CA LEU A 135 -10.26 15.81 -5.64
C LEU A 135 -10.58 15.25 -4.26
N GLU A 136 -11.77 15.57 -3.74
CA GLU A 136 -12.29 15.12 -2.45
C GLU A 136 -13.45 14.15 -2.65
N LEU A 137 -13.42 12.98 -2.00
CA LEU A 137 -14.51 12.01 -2.09
C LEU A 137 -15.71 12.44 -1.26
N ASN A 138 -16.89 12.39 -1.88
CA ASN A 138 -18.18 12.52 -1.20
C ASN A 138 -18.59 11.16 -0.64
N SER A 139 -18.08 10.81 0.54
CA SER A 139 -18.36 9.55 1.21
C SER A 139 -18.24 9.67 2.72
N ASP A 140 -19.21 9.13 3.44
CA ASP A 140 -19.14 8.98 4.90
C ASP A 140 -18.24 7.79 5.31
N GLN A 141 -17.89 6.90 4.37
CA GLN A 141 -17.01 5.76 4.58
C GLN A 141 -15.52 6.12 4.43
N TYR A 142 -15.21 7.20 3.69
CA TYR A 142 -13.85 7.57 3.33
C TYR A 142 -13.54 9.00 3.76
N GLN A 143 -13.02 9.12 4.97
CA GLN A 143 -12.51 10.37 5.54
C GLN A 143 -10.99 10.31 5.66
N ASP A 144 -10.36 11.47 5.84
CA ASP A 144 -8.95 11.53 6.22
C ASP A 144 -8.75 10.84 7.59
N ILE A 145 -7.65 10.09 7.72
CA ILE A 145 -7.31 9.33 8.94
C ILE A 145 -6.14 9.93 9.72
N GLN A 146 -5.43 10.88 9.12
CA GLN A 146 -4.31 11.60 9.73
C GLN A 146 -4.79 12.93 10.31
N ASP A 147 -5.66 13.63 9.58
CA ASP A 147 -6.24 14.88 10.04
C ASP A 147 -7.52 14.65 10.85
N ARG A 148 -7.48 15.01 12.14
CA ARG A 148 -8.62 14.95 13.06
C ARG A 148 -9.23 16.32 13.34
N GLN A 149 -8.72 17.38 12.71
CA GLN A 149 -9.23 18.73 12.84
C GLN A 149 -10.64 18.83 12.26
N GLY A 150 -11.41 19.80 12.73
CA GLY A 150 -12.70 20.13 12.15
C GLY A 150 -12.54 20.76 10.77
N TYR A 151 -13.25 20.22 9.78
CA TYR A 151 -13.25 20.70 8.41
C TYR A 151 -14.47 21.58 8.14
N LEU A 152 -14.24 22.79 7.63
CA LEU A 152 -15.30 23.72 7.22
C LEU A 152 -15.57 23.71 5.71
N GLY A 153 -14.65 23.19 4.90
CA GLY A 153 -14.72 23.28 3.44
C GLY A 153 -13.41 23.70 2.82
N HIS A 154 -13.23 23.33 1.56
CA HIS A 154 -12.12 23.83 0.77
C HIS A 154 -12.43 25.26 0.30
N LEU A 155 -11.65 26.20 0.81
CA LEU A 155 -11.68 27.60 0.45
C LEU A 155 -10.37 27.98 -0.25
N ILE A 156 -10.46 28.80 -1.28
CA ILE A 156 -9.31 29.49 -1.88
C ILE A 156 -9.66 30.97 -1.95
N GLY A 157 -8.67 31.82 -1.75
CA GLY A 157 -8.88 33.25 -1.60
C GLY A 157 -7.57 34.00 -1.48
N SER A 158 -7.68 35.32 -1.45
CA SER A 158 -6.54 36.24 -1.41
C SER A 158 -6.69 37.26 -0.28
N PRO A 159 -5.59 37.83 0.23
CA PRO A 159 -5.66 38.97 1.13
C PRO A 159 -6.49 40.11 0.55
N HIS A 160 -7.31 40.75 1.39
CA HIS A 160 -8.12 41.92 1.08
C HIS A 160 -7.92 42.98 2.17
N ALA A 161 -8.19 44.26 1.88
CA ALA A 161 -7.94 45.36 2.83
C ALA A 161 -8.65 45.15 4.20
N ASP A 162 -9.83 44.55 4.16
CA ASP A 162 -10.70 44.33 5.32
C ASP A 162 -10.62 42.89 5.91
N GLY A 163 -9.75 42.03 5.40
CA GLY A 163 -9.66 40.62 5.82
C GLY A 163 -9.13 39.70 4.72
N TRP A 164 -9.74 38.52 4.57
CA TRP A 164 -9.39 37.57 3.52
C TRP A 164 -10.60 37.29 2.61
N GLU A 165 -10.46 37.56 1.31
CA GLU A 165 -11.55 37.42 0.33
C GLU A 165 -11.63 36.00 -0.23
N VAL A 166 -12.81 35.40 -0.16
CA VAL A 166 -13.10 34.08 -0.71
C VAL A 166 -13.23 34.16 -2.23
N GLN A 167 -12.31 33.54 -2.95
CA GLN A 167 -12.36 33.42 -4.42
C GLN A 167 -12.98 32.10 -4.89
N PHE A 168 -12.94 31.07 -4.04
CA PHE A 168 -13.52 29.76 -4.30
C PHE A 168 -14.06 29.16 -3.02
N ILE A 169 -15.20 28.47 -3.17
CA ILE A 169 -15.78 27.65 -2.11
C ILE A 169 -16.31 26.34 -2.70
N GLY A 170 -15.91 25.22 -2.10
CA GLY A 170 -16.37 23.90 -2.49
C GLY A 170 -17.87 23.71 -2.29
N ARG A 171 -18.57 23.20 -3.30
CA ARG A 171 -20.01 22.89 -3.21
C ARG A 171 -20.30 21.78 -2.21
N GLY A 172 -21.37 21.91 -1.45
CA GLY A 172 -21.80 20.96 -0.42
C GLY A 172 -20.96 20.98 0.86
N THR A 173 -19.93 21.82 0.94
CA THR A 173 -19.12 21.99 2.14
C THR A 173 -19.94 22.65 3.27
N PRO A 174 -19.55 22.45 4.55
CA PRO A 174 -20.21 23.13 5.67
C PRO A 174 -20.27 24.65 5.54
N ALA A 175 -19.20 25.29 5.07
CA ALA A 175 -19.13 26.72 4.86
C ALA A 175 -20.12 27.19 3.78
N GLU A 176 -20.22 26.47 2.65
CA GLU A 176 -21.17 26.81 1.59
C GLU A 176 -22.61 26.66 2.09
N LYS A 177 -22.90 25.55 2.77
CA LYS A 177 -24.21 25.25 3.36
C LYS A 177 -24.62 26.29 4.42
N ALA A 178 -23.67 26.83 5.17
CA ALA A 178 -23.92 27.87 6.16
C ALA A 178 -24.13 29.27 5.55
N GLY A 179 -23.82 29.48 4.27
CA GLY A 179 -24.11 30.72 3.56
C GLY A 179 -22.90 31.52 3.08
N VAL A 180 -21.67 31.01 3.21
CA VAL A 180 -20.47 31.64 2.65
C VAL A 180 -20.54 31.60 1.13
N ARG A 181 -20.13 32.67 0.46
CA ARG A 181 -20.16 32.84 -1.00
C ARG A 181 -18.84 33.41 -1.51
N VAL A 182 -18.57 33.23 -2.81
CA VAL A 182 -17.47 33.89 -3.50
C VAL A 182 -17.65 35.41 -3.43
N GLY A 183 -16.58 36.15 -3.13
CA GLY A 183 -16.57 37.59 -2.89
C GLY A 183 -16.87 38.00 -1.45
N ASP A 184 -17.14 37.05 -0.55
CA ASP A 184 -17.21 37.35 0.89
C ASP A 184 -15.81 37.59 1.44
N VAL A 185 -15.65 38.60 2.30
CA VAL A 185 -14.41 38.88 3.03
C VAL A 185 -14.54 38.39 4.46
N ILE A 186 -13.76 37.38 4.83
CA ILE A 186 -13.65 36.88 6.20
C ILE A 186 -12.78 37.83 7.00
N GLN A 187 -13.36 38.55 7.95
CA GLN A 187 -12.61 39.48 8.80
C GLN A 187 -12.07 38.78 10.05
N ARG A 188 -12.93 37.98 10.69
CA ARG A 188 -12.66 37.31 11.96
C ARG A 188 -13.33 35.95 11.99
N ALA A 189 -12.71 35.02 12.71
CA ALA A 189 -13.26 33.72 12.99
C ALA A 189 -13.18 33.43 14.50
N SER A 190 -14.21 32.79 15.06
CA SER A 190 -14.25 32.42 16.46
C SER A 190 -14.57 30.93 16.66
N LEU A 191 -13.81 30.29 17.53
CA LEU A 191 -13.94 28.88 17.90
C LEU A 191 -13.95 28.77 19.43
N GLY A 192 -15.14 28.55 20.00
CA GLY A 192 -15.34 28.60 21.45
C GLY A 192 -15.00 29.99 22.00
N ASN A 193 -14.02 30.07 22.90
CA ASN A 193 -13.56 31.34 23.50
C ASN A 193 -12.38 31.97 22.73
N LYS A 194 -11.89 31.34 21.66
CA LYS A 194 -10.78 31.87 20.85
C LYS A 194 -11.36 32.65 19.68
N GLU A 195 -10.90 33.87 19.50
CA GLU A 195 -11.24 34.72 18.35
C GLU A 195 -9.94 35.14 17.67
N GLN A 196 -9.92 35.12 16.34
CA GLN A 196 -8.75 35.44 15.53
C GLN A 196 -9.16 36.31 14.34
N SER A 197 -8.39 37.35 14.07
CA SER A 197 -8.49 38.12 12.83
C SER A 197 -7.94 37.28 11.68
N VAL A 198 -8.63 37.29 10.54
CA VAL A 198 -8.28 36.48 9.37
C VAL A 198 -7.77 37.41 8.28
N GLY A 199 -6.46 37.55 8.14
CA GLY A 199 -5.83 38.26 7.02
C GLY A 199 -5.32 37.32 5.92
N SER A 200 -5.16 36.05 6.27
CA SER A 200 -4.68 34.98 5.39
C SER A 200 -5.43 33.68 5.66
N LEU A 201 -5.34 32.74 4.72
CA LEU A 201 -5.86 31.38 4.93
C LEU A 201 -5.16 30.68 6.11
N GLU A 202 -3.86 30.92 6.31
CA GLU A 202 -3.09 30.36 7.42
C GLU A 202 -3.65 30.78 8.78
N ASP A 203 -4.18 32.00 8.91
CA ASP A 203 -4.81 32.45 10.15
C ASP A 203 -6.03 31.59 10.50
N LEU A 204 -6.85 31.29 9.49
CA LEU A 204 -8.02 30.42 9.65
C LEU A 204 -7.60 28.98 9.95
N GLU A 205 -6.58 28.46 9.27
CA GLU A 205 -6.05 27.12 9.50
C GLU A 205 -5.47 26.96 10.91
N ARG A 206 -4.69 27.93 11.41
CA ARG A 206 -4.18 27.94 12.79
C ARG A 206 -5.30 27.91 13.83
N LEU A 207 -6.43 28.56 13.56
CA LEU A 207 -7.60 28.48 14.46
C LEU A 207 -8.20 27.08 14.45
N LEU A 208 -8.28 26.45 13.27
CA LEU A 208 -8.82 25.09 13.08
C LEU A 208 -7.89 24.00 13.62
N GLU A 209 -6.58 24.22 13.76
CA GLU A 209 -5.64 23.26 14.35
C GLU A 209 -6.05 22.82 15.76
N ALA A 210 -6.73 23.69 16.50
CA ALA A 210 -7.23 23.41 17.84
C ALA A 210 -8.68 22.86 17.86
N SER A 211 -9.30 22.66 16.70
CA SER A 211 -10.69 22.24 16.57
C SER A 211 -10.85 20.72 16.50
N GLU A 212 -12.04 20.25 16.85
CA GLU A 212 -12.48 18.87 16.66
C GLU A 212 -13.74 18.83 15.80
N PHE A 213 -13.95 17.72 15.07
CA PHE A 213 -15.19 17.54 14.32
C PHE A 213 -16.42 17.60 15.25
N GLY A 214 -17.49 18.23 14.78
CA GLY A 214 -18.72 18.47 15.55
C GLY A 214 -18.75 19.78 16.33
N GLN A 215 -17.61 20.44 16.55
CA GLN A 215 -17.56 21.81 17.09
C GLN A 215 -18.14 22.82 16.09
N GLN A 216 -18.44 24.01 16.59
CA GLN A 216 -18.95 25.12 15.79
C GLN A 216 -17.92 26.24 15.72
N ILE A 217 -17.69 26.75 14.52
CA ILE A 217 -16.91 27.97 14.25
C ILE A 217 -17.87 29.05 13.79
N GLN A 218 -17.68 30.30 14.22
CA GLN A 218 -18.43 31.44 13.70
C GLN A 218 -17.52 32.30 12.82
N LEU A 219 -18.01 32.68 11.64
CA LEU A 219 -17.32 33.57 10.72
C LEU A 219 -18.01 34.92 10.67
N HIS A 220 -17.22 35.98 10.87
CA HIS A 220 -17.65 37.36 10.68
C HIS A 220 -17.25 37.81 9.27
N LEU A 221 -18.25 38.07 8.44
CA LEU A 221 -18.08 38.27 7.00
C LEU A 221 -18.53 39.67 6.58
N ILE A 222 -17.89 40.21 5.55
CA ILE A 222 -18.38 41.34 4.77
C ILE A 222 -18.80 40.83 3.39
N ARG A 223 -19.99 41.21 2.94
CA ARG A 223 -20.46 40.97 1.57
C ARG A 223 -20.84 42.30 0.94
N GLN A 224 -20.25 42.62 -0.20
CA GLN A 224 -20.52 43.88 -0.92
C GLN A 224 -20.37 45.13 -0.01
N GLY A 225 -19.36 45.13 0.86
CA GLY A 225 -19.09 46.23 1.80
C GLY A 225 -19.99 46.29 3.04
N GLN A 226 -20.96 45.38 3.19
CA GLN A 226 -21.83 45.30 4.38
C GLN A 226 -21.41 44.14 5.29
N SER A 227 -21.29 44.41 6.59
CA SER A 227 -21.06 43.36 7.59
C SER A 227 -22.32 42.52 7.77
N LEU A 228 -22.16 41.20 7.68
CA LEU A 228 -23.24 40.22 7.86
C LEU A 228 -23.36 39.80 9.32
N GLU A 229 -24.50 39.22 9.67
CA GLU A 229 -24.60 38.47 10.93
C GLU A 229 -23.60 37.29 10.92
N PRO A 230 -22.99 36.95 12.08
CA PRO A 230 -21.99 35.89 12.13
C PRO A 230 -22.57 34.54 11.69
N LEU A 231 -21.94 33.91 10.70
CA LEU A 231 -22.36 32.60 10.23
C LEU A 231 -21.79 31.51 11.13
N THR A 232 -22.68 30.73 11.74
CA THR A 232 -22.29 29.58 12.57
C THR A 232 -22.19 28.32 11.70
N ILE A 233 -21.00 27.72 11.64
CA ILE A 233 -20.68 26.56 10.82
C ILE A 233 -20.37 25.39 11.74
N LYS A 234 -21.05 24.25 11.54
CA LYS A 234 -20.72 23.00 12.21
C LYS A 234 -19.62 22.27 11.44
N LEU A 235 -18.48 22.05 12.09
CA LEU A 235 -17.33 21.37 11.51
C LEU A 235 -17.62 19.87 11.34
N ILE A 236 -17.17 19.30 10.23
CA ILE A 236 -17.28 17.86 9.92
C ILE A 236 -15.90 17.20 9.89
N PRO A 237 -15.80 15.86 9.89
CA PRO A 237 -14.53 15.19 9.59
C PRO A 237 -14.06 15.54 8.17
N ARG A 238 -12.75 15.73 7.97
CA ARG A 238 -12.19 16.04 6.65
C ARG A 238 -12.48 14.89 5.66
N PRO A 239 -13.09 15.16 4.50
CA PRO A 239 -13.24 14.18 3.43
C PRO A 239 -11.89 13.64 2.98
N LEU A 240 -11.85 12.41 2.46
CA LEU A 240 -10.62 11.90 1.89
C LEU A 240 -10.27 12.63 0.59
N GLU A 241 -9.10 13.27 0.58
CA GLU A 241 -8.50 13.87 -0.61
C GLU A 241 -7.73 12.79 -1.38
N ILE A 242 -8.24 12.41 -2.56
CA ILE A 242 -7.58 11.43 -3.45
C ILE A 242 -6.44 12.10 -4.22
N MET A 243 -6.61 13.37 -4.57
CA MET A 243 -5.55 14.17 -5.20
C MET A 243 -5.44 15.49 -4.46
N ARG A 244 -4.22 15.82 -4.06
CA ARG A 244 -3.84 17.14 -3.54
C ARG A 244 -2.33 17.29 -3.65
N PRO A 245 -1.81 18.39 -4.20
CA PRO A 245 -0.40 18.77 -4.05
C PRO A 245 0.05 18.65 -2.59
N GLU A 246 1.20 18.01 -2.35
CA GLU A 246 1.86 18.13 -1.05
C GLU A 246 2.49 19.52 -0.96
N MET A 247 2.09 20.24 0.09
CA MET A 247 2.59 21.57 0.38
C MET A 247 3.65 21.41 1.47
N GLY A 248 4.87 21.90 1.24
CA GLY A 248 5.95 21.94 2.21
C GLY A 248 5.71 22.95 3.34
N GLY A 249 4.51 22.95 3.94
CA GLY A 249 4.08 23.92 4.95
C GLY A 249 3.64 25.28 4.40
N GLN A 250 3.27 25.38 3.10
CA GLN A 250 2.78 26.61 2.46
C GLN A 250 1.25 26.55 2.22
N SER A 251 0.59 27.71 2.25
CA SER A 251 -0.85 27.86 2.04
C SER A 251 -1.25 27.70 0.57
N LEU A 252 -2.50 27.26 0.31
CA LEU A 252 -3.11 27.20 -1.03
C LEU A 252 -3.18 28.57 -1.75
N ALA A 253 -2.99 29.68 -1.04
CA ALA A 253 -2.97 31.01 -1.64
C ALA A 253 -1.63 31.34 -2.33
N ASP A 254 -0.55 30.61 -2.04
CA ASP A 254 0.82 30.98 -2.42
C ASP A 254 1.36 30.20 -3.64
N PHE A 255 0.50 29.75 -4.55
CA PHE A 255 0.89 28.98 -5.74
C PHE A 255 1.93 29.66 -6.65
N GLU A 256 2.17 30.95 -6.50
CA GLU A 256 3.20 31.68 -7.26
C GLU A 256 4.64 31.43 -6.76
N SER A 257 4.82 30.78 -5.60
CA SER A 257 6.13 30.62 -4.92
C SER A 257 7.06 29.52 -5.50
N GLY A 258 6.57 28.69 -6.42
CA GLY A 258 7.40 27.74 -7.19
C GLY A 258 7.96 26.49 -6.48
N LEU A 259 7.61 26.24 -5.20
CA LEU A 259 8.11 25.11 -4.39
C LEU A 259 6.97 24.17 -3.92
N HIS A 260 6.14 23.69 -4.83
CA HIS A 260 5.06 22.75 -4.52
C HIS A 260 4.94 21.66 -5.59
N ASP A 261 4.32 20.55 -5.21
CA ASP A 261 3.90 19.50 -6.14
C ASP A 261 3.05 20.07 -7.28
N PRO A 262 3.34 19.79 -8.57
CA PRO A 262 2.48 20.19 -9.68
C PRO A 262 1.04 19.67 -9.56
N PHE A 263 0.12 20.45 -10.12
CA PHE A 263 -1.27 20.03 -10.29
C PHE A 263 -1.41 18.76 -11.15
N SER A 264 -2.53 18.08 -10.96
CA SER A 264 -2.80 16.82 -11.64
C SER A 264 -3.24 17.04 -13.09
N LEU A 265 -2.89 16.08 -13.95
CA LEU A 265 -3.25 16.05 -15.38
C LEU A 265 -2.69 17.20 -16.23
N LEU A 266 -1.53 17.76 -15.89
CA LEU A 266 -0.89 18.77 -16.75
C LEU A 266 -0.53 18.20 -18.13
N LEU A 267 -0.72 19.02 -19.17
CA LEU A 267 -0.46 18.67 -20.56
C LEU A 267 0.84 19.34 -21.05
N THR A 268 1.59 18.69 -21.92
CA THR A 268 2.80 19.27 -22.54
C THR A 268 2.91 18.80 -23.97
N LEU A 269 3.10 19.71 -24.93
CA LEU A 269 3.46 19.31 -26.28
C LEU A 269 4.92 18.85 -26.29
N ASN A 270 5.13 17.60 -26.67
CA ASN A 270 6.44 16.95 -26.69
C ASN A 270 7.17 17.20 -28.01
N ARG A 271 6.40 17.31 -29.09
CA ARG A 271 6.88 17.57 -30.45
C ARG A 271 5.83 18.37 -31.23
N ILE A 272 6.31 19.34 -32.00
CA ILE A 272 5.55 20.05 -33.04
C ILE A 272 6.48 20.12 -34.26
N ASP A 273 6.14 19.40 -35.33
CA ASP A 273 6.96 19.28 -36.54
C ASP A 273 8.40 18.82 -36.22
N ASP A 274 9.41 19.65 -36.50
CA ASP A 274 10.82 19.34 -36.18
C ASP A 274 11.22 19.80 -34.77
N GLU A 275 10.42 20.64 -34.12
CA GLU A 275 10.67 21.13 -32.77
C GLU A 275 10.32 20.06 -31.74
N LYS A 276 11.26 19.78 -30.85
CA LYS A 276 11.09 18.83 -29.75
C LYS A 276 11.41 19.53 -28.45
N LYS A 277 10.65 19.19 -27.42
CA LYS A 277 10.94 19.60 -26.05
C LYS A 277 12.35 19.10 -25.66
N LEU A 278 13.25 20.00 -25.26
CA LEU A 278 14.58 19.60 -24.85
C LEU A 278 14.56 18.94 -23.45
N PRO A 279 15.51 18.04 -23.17
CA PRO A 279 15.83 17.57 -21.83
C PRO A 279 15.80 18.67 -20.75
N GLY A 280 15.01 18.48 -19.71
CA GLY A 280 14.94 19.40 -18.57
C GLY A 280 14.09 20.65 -18.78
N GLU A 281 13.71 20.97 -20.02
CA GLU A 281 12.77 22.06 -20.29
C GLU A 281 11.35 21.70 -19.83
N ARG A 282 10.48 22.71 -19.71
CA ARG A 282 9.07 22.52 -19.34
C ARG A 282 8.13 22.47 -20.53
N ALA A 283 8.46 23.16 -21.63
CA ALA A 283 7.65 23.26 -22.84
C ALA A 283 8.53 23.58 -24.07
N ILE A 284 7.96 23.42 -25.26
CA ILE A 284 8.49 24.02 -26.49
C ILE A 284 8.15 25.53 -26.44
N VAL A 285 9.08 26.39 -26.87
CA VAL A 285 8.92 27.86 -26.81
C VAL A 285 7.70 28.30 -27.62
N GLY A 286 6.78 29.05 -27.03
CA GLY A 286 5.52 29.45 -27.69
C GLY A 286 4.40 28.39 -27.65
N ALA A 287 4.65 27.24 -27.02
CA ALA A 287 3.70 26.17 -26.76
C ALA A 287 3.63 25.86 -25.25
N GLU A 288 3.75 26.89 -24.41
CA GLU A 288 3.64 26.78 -22.96
C GLU A 288 2.20 26.43 -22.56
N LEU A 289 1.97 25.18 -22.15
CA LEU A 289 0.64 24.71 -21.72
C LEU A 289 0.47 24.64 -20.19
N ARG A 290 1.58 24.45 -19.45
CA ARG A 290 1.55 24.07 -18.02
C ARG A 290 1.41 25.25 -17.08
N ASP A 291 2.20 26.29 -17.35
CA ASP A 291 2.45 27.41 -16.44
C ASP A 291 1.78 28.70 -16.95
N VAL A 292 0.64 28.55 -17.63
CA VAL A 292 -0.15 29.65 -18.22
C VAL A 292 -1.63 29.51 -17.87
N GLN A 293 -2.38 30.60 -17.96
CA GLN A 293 -3.82 30.60 -17.74
C GLN A 293 -4.56 30.23 -19.02
N TRP A 294 -5.56 29.36 -18.89
CA TRP A 294 -6.44 28.92 -19.97
C TRP A 294 -7.79 29.65 -19.89
N ASN A 295 -8.42 29.87 -21.04
CA ASN A 295 -9.77 30.40 -21.10
C ASN A 295 -10.78 29.31 -20.70
N VAL A 296 -11.89 29.69 -20.06
CA VAL A 296 -13.01 28.78 -19.75
C VAL A 296 -14.10 29.02 -20.79
N THR A 297 -14.33 28.05 -21.67
CA THR A 297 -15.32 28.15 -22.76
C THR A 297 -16.68 27.60 -22.35
N HIS A 298 -16.70 26.61 -21.46
CA HIS A 298 -17.92 26.00 -20.93
C HIS A 298 -17.75 25.64 -19.46
N GLN A 299 -18.80 25.84 -18.67
CA GLN A 299 -18.86 25.42 -17.27
C GLN A 299 -20.29 25.10 -16.87
N ASP A 300 -20.48 23.92 -16.28
CA ASP A 300 -21.69 23.51 -15.59
C ASP A 300 -21.33 22.76 -14.28
N PRO A 301 -22.31 22.32 -13.47
CA PRO A 301 -22.05 21.62 -12.22
C PRO A 301 -21.20 20.34 -12.30
N LEU A 302 -21.11 19.70 -13.48
CA LEU A 302 -20.44 18.42 -13.70
C LEU A 302 -19.37 18.48 -14.78
N ALA A 303 -19.37 19.49 -15.66
CA ALA A 303 -18.36 19.63 -16.71
C ALA A 303 -17.73 21.02 -16.79
N VAL A 304 -16.46 21.07 -17.18
CA VAL A 304 -15.74 22.30 -17.52
C VAL A 304 -14.86 22.07 -18.74
N GLU A 305 -14.79 23.08 -19.62
CA GLU A 305 -13.92 23.08 -20.79
C GLU A 305 -12.98 24.28 -20.75
N PHE A 306 -11.70 23.98 -20.91
CA PHE A 306 -10.62 24.94 -21.05
C PHE A 306 -10.16 25.01 -22.49
N GLU A 307 -9.81 26.20 -22.96
CA GLU A 307 -9.25 26.45 -24.29
C GLU A 307 -8.00 27.35 -24.18
N LEU A 308 -6.97 27.01 -24.96
CA LEU A 308 -5.77 27.80 -25.10
C LEU A 308 -5.35 27.85 -26.59
N PRO A 309 -5.42 29.02 -27.25
CA PRO A 309 -4.83 29.21 -28.57
C PRO A 309 -3.30 29.30 -28.47
N LEU A 310 -2.62 28.71 -29.46
CA LEU A 310 -1.17 28.76 -29.66
C LEU A 310 -0.87 29.40 -31.04
N PRO A 311 -0.88 30.74 -31.13
CA PRO A 311 -0.76 31.45 -32.42
C PRO A 311 0.54 31.16 -33.16
N ALA A 312 1.63 30.87 -32.45
CA ALA A 312 2.94 30.55 -33.04
C ALA A 312 2.91 29.30 -33.94
N TYR A 313 1.93 28.42 -33.74
CA TYR A 313 1.83 27.14 -34.43
C TYR A 313 0.50 26.95 -35.18
N ASP A 314 -0.38 27.96 -35.18
CA ASP A 314 -1.75 27.88 -35.69
C ASP A 314 -2.57 26.75 -35.05
N LEU A 315 -2.37 26.51 -33.74
CA LEU A 315 -3.07 25.46 -33.00
C LEU A 315 -4.03 26.03 -31.97
N VAL A 316 -5.09 25.27 -31.69
CA VAL A 316 -5.94 25.49 -30.52
C VAL A 316 -6.01 24.21 -29.71
N VAL A 317 -5.65 24.29 -28.43
CA VAL A 317 -5.70 23.16 -27.51
C VAL A 317 -6.90 23.33 -26.58
N ARG A 318 -7.72 22.29 -26.47
CA ARG A 318 -8.84 22.23 -25.52
C ARG A 318 -8.70 21.06 -24.58
N LYS A 319 -9.18 21.26 -23.36
CA LYS A 319 -9.26 20.22 -22.35
C LYS A 319 -10.61 20.28 -21.65
N ARG A 320 -11.36 19.20 -21.75
CA ARG A 320 -12.68 19.06 -21.12
C ARG A 320 -12.63 18.01 -20.03
N PHE A 321 -13.21 18.35 -18.89
CA PHE A 321 -13.43 17.44 -17.77
C PHE A 321 -14.92 17.30 -17.55
N GLU A 322 -15.40 16.08 -17.36
CA GLU A 322 -16.79 15.79 -17.06
C GLU A 322 -16.88 14.71 -15.98
N LEU A 323 -17.44 15.08 -14.83
CA LEU A 323 -17.59 14.21 -13.66
C LEU A 323 -18.81 13.32 -13.84
N ALA A 324 -18.64 12.02 -13.61
CA ALA A 324 -19.73 11.07 -13.67
C ALA A 324 -20.79 11.33 -12.58
N SER A 325 -22.06 11.26 -12.97
CA SER A 325 -23.20 11.41 -12.06
C SER A 325 -23.82 10.07 -11.67
N VAL A 326 -24.45 10.05 -10.50
CA VAL A 326 -25.19 8.93 -9.92
C VAL A 326 -26.67 9.17 -10.16
N PRO A 327 -27.36 8.28 -10.90
CA PRO A 327 -28.81 8.31 -11.03
C PRO A 327 -29.51 8.28 -9.67
N ARG A 328 -30.65 8.96 -9.54
CA ARG A 328 -31.39 9.09 -8.26
C ARG A 328 -31.76 7.74 -7.65
N ASP A 329 -32.09 6.75 -8.47
CA ASP A 329 -32.40 5.38 -8.04
C ASP A 329 -31.17 4.57 -7.58
N GLN A 330 -29.96 5.04 -7.88
CA GLN A 330 -28.69 4.40 -7.54
C GLN A 330 -27.89 5.14 -6.45
N GLN A 331 -28.40 6.23 -5.87
CA GLN A 331 -27.67 7.02 -4.87
C GLN A 331 -27.19 6.19 -3.67
N SER A 332 -28.03 5.25 -3.20
CA SER A 332 -27.69 4.32 -2.11
C SER A 332 -26.68 3.24 -2.49
N ASN A 333 -26.45 3.00 -3.78
CA ASN A 333 -25.47 2.03 -4.26
C ASN A 333 -24.06 2.63 -4.22
N ALA A 334 -23.36 2.42 -3.10
CA ALA A 334 -22.00 2.92 -2.88
C ALA A 334 -20.98 2.41 -3.91
N ASP A 335 -21.29 1.34 -4.65
CA ASP A 335 -20.41 0.76 -5.65
C ASP A 335 -20.85 1.12 -7.09
N PHE A 336 -21.78 2.07 -7.28
CA PHE A 336 -22.17 2.55 -8.61
C PHE A 336 -20.99 3.22 -9.35
N LYS A 337 -20.89 2.99 -10.67
CA LYS A 337 -19.84 3.51 -11.56
C LYS A 337 -19.89 5.05 -11.75
N ALA A 338 -19.55 5.81 -10.71
CA ALA A 338 -19.47 7.27 -10.74
C ALA A 338 -18.21 7.84 -10.06
N TYR A 339 -17.19 7.01 -9.85
CA TYR A 339 -15.87 7.41 -9.31
C TYR A 339 -14.91 7.79 -10.43
N HIS A 340 -15.37 8.49 -11.46
CA HIS A 340 -14.51 8.84 -12.59
C HIS A 340 -14.80 10.21 -13.19
N LEU A 341 -13.77 10.79 -13.79
CA LEU A 341 -13.89 11.90 -14.73
C LEU A 341 -13.65 11.42 -16.15
N MET A 342 -14.47 11.87 -17.08
CA MET A 342 -14.14 11.85 -18.50
C MET A 342 -13.22 13.02 -18.78
N VAL A 343 -12.05 12.73 -19.35
CA VAL A 343 -11.04 13.73 -19.71
C VAL A 343 -10.86 13.68 -21.21
N GLU A 344 -11.19 14.76 -21.90
CA GLU A 344 -10.95 14.91 -23.33
C GLU A 344 -9.87 15.97 -23.57
N ILE A 345 -8.90 15.62 -24.40
CA ILE A 345 -7.90 16.54 -24.94
C ILE A 345 -8.17 16.65 -26.45
N ALA A 346 -8.33 17.87 -26.94
CA ALA A 346 -8.51 18.14 -28.36
C ALA A 346 -7.44 19.13 -28.83
N ILE A 347 -6.71 18.78 -29.87
CA ILE A 347 -5.72 19.65 -30.51
C ILE A 347 -6.18 19.89 -31.94
N GLU A 348 -6.63 21.10 -32.22
CA GLU A 348 -7.14 21.53 -33.52
C GLU A 348 -6.06 22.28 -34.29
N ASN A 349 -5.90 21.92 -35.57
CA ASN A 349 -5.06 22.64 -36.50
C ASN A 349 -5.89 23.70 -37.24
N THR A 350 -5.70 24.96 -36.87
CA THR A 350 -6.37 26.12 -37.48
C THR A 350 -5.61 26.71 -38.66
N GLY A 351 -4.38 26.24 -38.90
CA GLY A 351 -3.53 26.67 -40.01
C GLY A 351 -3.83 25.94 -41.31
N SER A 352 -3.10 26.31 -42.37
CA SER A 352 -3.21 25.68 -43.70
C SER A 352 -2.28 24.47 -43.89
N GLU A 353 -1.19 24.39 -43.13
CA GLU A 353 -0.17 23.34 -43.22
C GLU A 353 -0.53 22.12 -42.38
N VAL A 354 -0.01 20.94 -42.73
CA VAL A 354 -0.11 19.74 -41.89
C VAL A 354 0.87 19.87 -40.73
N ARG A 355 0.42 19.55 -39.51
CA ARG A 355 1.26 19.59 -38.30
C ARG A 355 1.51 18.19 -37.73
N GLU A 356 2.76 17.86 -37.41
CA GLU A 356 3.11 16.63 -36.68
C GLU A 356 3.21 16.89 -35.18
N ILE A 357 2.30 16.32 -34.38
CA ILE A 357 2.18 16.63 -32.95
C ILE A 357 2.26 15.38 -32.09
N SER A 358 3.00 15.45 -30.98
CA SER A 358 2.84 14.52 -29.85
C SER A 358 2.80 15.27 -28.53
N TYR A 359 2.16 14.67 -27.52
CA TYR A 359 2.01 15.28 -26.20
C TYR A 359 2.34 14.30 -25.07
N LEU A 360 2.65 14.86 -23.89
CA LEU A 360 2.76 14.18 -22.61
C LEU A 360 1.58 14.59 -21.74
N LEU A 361 0.95 13.63 -21.08
CA LEU A 361 -0.08 13.86 -20.07
C LEU A 361 0.41 13.30 -18.73
N ASP A 362 0.50 14.17 -17.73
CA ASP A 362 0.81 13.78 -16.36
C ASP A 362 -0.40 13.11 -15.69
N GLY A 363 -0.15 12.34 -14.64
CA GLY A 363 -1.15 11.61 -13.88
C GLY A 363 -1.68 12.38 -12.67
N PRO A 364 -2.23 11.66 -11.68
CA PRO A 364 -2.61 12.21 -10.37
C PRO A 364 -1.40 12.56 -9.53
N THR A 365 -1.47 13.66 -8.77
CA THR A 365 -0.42 14.07 -7.83
C THR A 365 -0.93 14.02 -6.38
N GLY A 366 -0.08 13.52 -5.48
CA GLY A 366 -0.27 13.61 -4.03
C GLY A 366 -1.41 12.74 -3.49
N MET A 367 -1.48 11.52 -3.99
CA MET A 367 -2.39 10.48 -3.50
C MET A 367 -2.20 10.19 -2.00
N PRO A 368 -3.23 9.80 -1.23
CA PRO A 368 -3.09 9.62 0.22
C PRO A 368 -2.18 8.43 0.58
N VAL A 369 -1.29 8.62 1.56
CA VAL A 369 -0.38 7.56 2.06
C VAL A 369 -1.00 6.67 3.16
N GLU A 370 -2.31 6.80 3.37
CA GLU A 370 -3.08 6.20 4.49
C GLU A 370 -2.50 6.61 5.85
N GLY A 371 -1.61 5.81 6.42
CA GLY A 371 -0.94 6.09 7.69
C GLY A 371 0.56 5.95 7.58
N TRP A 372 1.25 7.07 7.41
CA TRP A 372 2.68 7.13 7.06
C TRP A 372 3.62 6.31 7.97
N TRP A 373 3.25 6.06 9.24
CA TRP A 373 4.12 5.42 10.23
C TRP A 373 3.88 3.91 10.44
N TYR A 374 2.78 3.37 9.91
CA TYR A 374 2.40 1.96 10.03
C TYR A 374 2.04 1.29 8.70
N SER A 375 1.66 2.08 7.69
CA SER A 375 1.20 1.56 6.42
C SER A 375 2.33 0.82 5.72
N ARG A 376 1.97 -0.33 5.14
CA ARG A 376 2.88 -1.15 4.36
C ARG A 376 2.10 -1.66 3.18
N LYS A 377 2.50 -1.23 1.98
CA LYS A 377 1.96 -1.77 0.75
C LYS A 377 2.71 -3.05 0.38
N ILE A 378 1.96 -4.01 -0.16
CA ILE A 378 2.52 -5.27 -0.61
C ILE A 378 3.07 -5.04 -2.03
N GLY A 379 4.38 -5.12 -2.20
CA GLY A 379 5.01 -5.07 -3.52
C GLY A 379 4.74 -6.35 -4.33
N ARG A 380 4.67 -6.21 -5.65
CA ARG A 380 4.69 -7.34 -6.60
C ARG A 380 6.11 -7.88 -6.82
N THR A 381 7.12 -7.05 -6.53
CA THR A 381 8.54 -7.36 -6.61
C THR A 381 9.11 -7.75 -5.24
N TRP A 382 10.31 -8.33 -5.24
CA TRP A 382 11.07 -8.60 -4.01
C TRP A 382 11.61 -7.32 -3.35
N SER A 383 11.78 -6.23 -4.11
CA SER A 383 11.92 -4.89 -3.56
C SER A 383 10.57 -4.45 -2.96
N GLY A 384 10.58 -3.95 -1.73
CA GLY A 384 9.37 -3.44 -1.07
C GLY A 384 8.68 -2.37 -1.93
N GLY A 385 7.35 -2.38 -1.97
CA GLY A 385 6.57 -1.31 -2.62
C GLY A 385 6.60 -0.03 -1.78
N GLY A 386 6.44 1.13 -2.43
CA GLY A 386 6.21 2.36 -1.69
C GLY A 386 4.74 2.53 -1.31
N LEU A 387 4.40 3.64 -0.66
CA LEU A 387 2.98 3.95 -0.37
C LEU A 387 2.24 4.44 -1.60
N ARG A 388 2.97 4.92 -2.61
CA ARG A 388 2.47 5.37 -3.92
C ARG A 388 3.31 4.71 -5.00
N ASP A 389 2.74 3.77 -5.73
CA ASP A 389 3.43 3.18 -6.88
C ASP A 389 2.67 3.50 -8.16
N VAL A 390 3.37 3.54 -9.29
CA VAL A 390 2.74 3.71 -10.59
C VAL A 390 2.33 2.34 -11.11
N ALA A 391 1.03 2.12 -11.31
CA ALA A 391 0.49 0.91 -11.91
C ALA A 391 0.12 1.17 -13.37
N ALA A 392 0.57 0.28 -14.25
CA ALA A 392 0.24 0.27 -15.66
C ALA A 392 -0.16 -1.14 -16.08
N HIS A 393 -0.93 -1.26 -17.16
CA HIS A 393 -1.20 -2.54 -17.80
C HIS A 393 -1.27 -2.31 -19.31
N SER A 394 -0.67 -3.21 -20.09
CA SER A 394 -0.77 -3.19 -21.56
C SER A 394 -1.89 -4.09 -22.05
N LEU A 395 -2.53 -3.78 -23.17
CA LEU A 395 -3.63 -4.58 -23.73
C LEU A 395 -3.24 -6.03 -24.08
N ARG A 396 -1.99 -6.24 -24.50
CA ARG A 396 -1.43 -7.56 -24.85
C ARG A 396 -0.37 -8.07 -23.87
N GLY A 397 -0.08 -7.29 -22.83
CA GLY A 397 0.92 -7.61 -21.81
C GLY A 397 0.26 -7.89 -20.47
N GLY A 398 1.08 -8.11 -19.44
CA GLY A 398 0.61 -8.24 -18.07
C GLY A 398 0.60 -6.90 -17.32
N PRO A 399 0.11 -6.90 -16.07
CA PRO A 399 0.20 -5.75 -15.20
C PRO A 399 1.66 -5.44 -14.85
N ASN A 400 2.01 -4.17 -14.91
CA ASN A 400 3.33 -3.64 -14.58
C ASN A 400 3.21 -2.67 -13.41
N LEU A 401 3.79 -3.03 -12.28
CA LEU A 401 3.86 -2.17 -11.10
C LEU A 401 5.27 -1.58 -10.99
N ILE A 402 5.34 -0.27 -11.04
CA ILE A 402 6.57 0.50 -10.94
C ILE A 402 6.67 1.04 -9.52
N SER A 403 7.55 0.46 -8.70
CA SER A 403 7.70 0.88 -7.31
C SER A 403 8.31 2.27 -7.18
N THR A 404 7.93 3.02 -6.13
CA THR A 404 8.54 4.32 -5.79
C THR A 404 10.07 4.25 -5.78
N ALA A 405 10.63 3.22 -5.14
CA ALA A 405 12.07 3.04 -5.03
C ALA A 405 12.75 2.95 -6.40
N LYS A 406 12.13 2.23 -7.36
CA LYS A 406 12.65 2.11 -8.72
C LYS A 406 12.54 3.45 -9.49
N ILE A 407 11.46 4.19 -9.31
CA ILE A 407 11.29 5.52 -9.94
C ILE A 407 12.38 6.48 -9.45
N VAL A 408 12.63 6.46 -8.14
CA VAL A 408 13.65 7.31 -7.53
C VAL A 408 15.05 6.92 -8.02
N GLU A 409 15.38 5.63 -8.04
CA GLU A 409 16.66 5.11 -8.54
C GLU A 409 16.91 5.53 -10.01
N GLU A 410 15.90 5.38 -10.88
CA GLU A 410 15.97 5.81 -12.29
C GLU A 410 16.07 7.34 -12.46
N THR A 411 15.69 8.12 -11.44
CA THR A 411 15.86 9.58 -11.44
C THR A 411 17.29 9.99 -11.04
N GLU A 412 18.05 9.14 -10.34
CA GLU A 412 19.42 9.43 -9.90
C GLU A 412 20.48 9.23 -10.98
N GLU A 413 20.23 8.34 -11.94
CA GLU A 413 21.11 8.19 -13.11
C GLU A 413 20.93 9.44 -13.98
N GLU A 414 21.89 10.38 -13.93
CA GLU A 414 21.92 11.77 -14.47
C GLU A 414 21.58 11.96 -15.99
N ASP A 415 20.96 10.97 -16.64
CA ASP A 415 20.39 11.00 -18.00
C ASP A 415 18.84 10.89 -17.97
N ALA A 416 18.22 11.28 -16.86
CA ALA A 416 16.78 11.12 -16.55
C ALA A 416 15.81 11.94 -17.44
N SER A 417 16.32 12.63 -18.46
CA SER A 417 15.49 13.36 -19.39
C SER A 417 14.77 12.50 -20.44
N VAL A 418 15.15 11.23 -20.70
CA VAL A 418 14.70 10.58 -21.96
C VAL A 418 14.13 9.16 -21.87
N LYS A 419 14.29 8.36 -20.82
CA LYS A 419 13.76 6.98 -20.86
C LYS A 419 12.27 6.90 -20.46
N LEU A 420 11.40 7.33 -21.37
CA LEU A 420 10.03 6.79 -21.44
C LEU A 420 10.17 5.26 -21.47
N ARG A 421 9.53 4.57 -20.53
CA ARG A 421 9.46 3.12 -20.62
C ARG A 421 8.55 2.83 -21.81
N LEU A 422 9.15 2.29 -22.87
CA LEU A 422 8.39 1.53 -23.84
C LEU A 422 7.72 0.40 -23.06
N SER A 423 6.43 0.17 -23.29
CA SER A 423 5.72 -1.02 -22.85
C SER A 423 6.50 -2.27 -23.27
N SER A 424 7.45 -2.73 -22.45
CA SER A 424 8.27 -3.93 -22.66
C SER A 424 8.60 -4.25 -24.13
N GLY A 425 9.48 -3.48 -24.78
CA GLY A 425 10.20 -3.91 -26.02
C GLY A 425 9.39 -4.26 -27.28
N GLU A 426 8.06 -4.32 -27.22
CA GLU A 426 7.17 -4.65 -28.33
C GLU A 426 5.94 -3.72 -28.28
N LEU A 427 5.34 -3.49 -29.44
CA LEU A 427 4.23 -2.57 -29.73
C LEU A 427 2.94 -2.91 -28.95
N ASN A 428 2.95 -2.81 -27.62
CA ASN A 428 1.86 -3.20 -26.73
C ASN A 428 1.15 -1.97 -26.15
N PRO A 429 0.05 -1.50 -26.77
CA PRO A 429 -0.77 -0.41 -26.27
C PRO A 429 -1.06 -0.47 -24.78
N LEU A 430 -1.14 0.69 -24.16
CA LEU A 430 -1.56 0.88 -22.80
C LEU A 430 -3.07 0.61 -22.67
N ALA A 431 -3.44 -0.29 -21.76
CA ALA A 431 -4.81 -0.47 -21.31
C ALA A 431 -5.18 0.58 -20.25
N TYR A 432 -4.28 0.80 -19.29
CA TYR A 432 -4.42 1.84 -18.28
C TYR A 432 -3.08 2.20 -17.63
N ILE A 433 -3.00 3.39 -17.05
CA ILE A 433 -1.90 3.82 -16.18
C ILE A 433 -2.38 4.75 -15.07
N GLY A 434 -1.75 4.70 -13.90
CA GLY A 434 -1.91 5.75 -12.90
C GLY A 434 -1.16 5.44 -11.62
N VAL A 435 -1.62 6.01 -10.51
CA VAL A 435 -1.01 5.82 -9.19
C VAL A 435 -1.96 5.03 -8.32
N GLU A 436 -1.44 4.03 -7.61
CA GLU A 436 -2.18 3.31 -6.59
C GLU A 436 -1.51 3.30 -5.23
N THR A 437 -2.34 3.42 -4.21
CA THR A 437 -1.96 3.38 -2.80
C THR A 437 -2.39 2.04 -2.20
N GLN A 438 -2.47 1.91 -0.87
CA GLN A 438 -2.96 0.67 -0.27
C GLN A 438 -4.45 0.43 -0.58
N TYR A 439 -5.30 1.45 -0.44
CA TYR A 439 -6.76 1.30 -0.54
C TYR A 439 -7.42 2.05 -1.69
N PHE A 440 -6.71 2.99 -2.35
CA PHE A 440 -7.26 3.79 -3.44
C PHE A 440 -6.38 3.71 -4.69
N ALA A 441 -6.96 4.09 -5.81
CA ALA A 441 -6.24 4.25 -7.07
C ALA A 441 -6.81 5.43 -7.85
N ALA A 442 -5.92 6.10 -8.57
CA ALA A 442 -6.28 7.09 -9.58
C ALA A 442 -5.64 6.67 -10.91
N ILE A 443 -6.46 6.23 -11.86
CA ILE A 443 -6.05 5.48 -13.06
C ILE A 443 -6.66 6.10 -14.31
N LEU A 444 -5.81 6.51 -15.24
CA LEU A 444 -6.16 6.93 -16.59
C LEU A 444 -6.35 5.70 -17.48
N ILE A 445 -7.54 5.57 -18.05
CA ILE A 445 -7.92 4.52 -19.00
C ILE A 445 -8.17 5.20 -20.35
N PRO A 446 -7.29 5.03 -21.35
CA PRO A 446 -7.54 5.53 -22.69
C PRO A 446 -8.80 4.88 -23.28
N LEU A 447 -9.74 5.69 -23.78
CA LEU A 447 -10.96 5.21 -24.42
C LEU A 447 -10.70 5.06 -25.92
N VAL A 448 -10.26 3.86 -26.29
CA VAL A 448 -9.93 3.48 -27.66
C VAL A 448 -10.92 2.43 -28.15
N GLU A 449 -11.57 2.71 -29.26
CA GLU A 449 -12.59 1.82 -29.85
C GLU A 449 -11.96 0.71 -30.70
N GLU A 450 -10.74 0.95 -31.20
CA GLU A 450 -10.02 0.03 -32.08
C GLU A 450 -8.53 -0.07 -31.68
N MET A 451 -7.91 -1.20 -32.04
CA MET A 451 -6.51 -1.47 -31.74
C MET A 451 -5.55 -0.44 -32.35
N GLU A 452 -5.86 0.10 -33.54
CA GLU A 452 -5.05 1.14 -34.19
C GLU A 452 -5.00 2.41 -33.33
N ALA A 453 -6.14 2.85 -32.79
CA ALA A 453 -6.19 3.97 -31.86
C ALA A 453 -5.46 3.65 -30.53
N ALA A 454 -5.48 2.40 -30.08
CA ALA A 454 -4.73 1.98 -28.91
C ALA A 454 -3.21 2.12 -29.10
N GLN A 455 -2.71 1.97 -30.34
CA GLN A 455 -1.29 2.17 -30.65
C GLN A 455 -0.80 3.58 -30.34
N HIS A 456 -1.69 4.55 -30.07
CA HIS A 456 -1.34 5.91 -29.70
C HIS A 456 -0.67 6.02 -28.32
N TYR A 457 -0.83 5.02 -27.45
CA TYR A 457 -0.31 5.06 -26.07
C TYR A 457 0.63 3.87 -25.82
N LYS A 458 1.88 3.99 -26.24
CA LYS A 458 2.90 2.92 -26.07
C LYS A 458 4.01 3.25 -25.07
N SER A 459 4.13 4.54 -24.75
CA SER A 459 5.25 5.07 -24.01
C SER A 459 4.73 5.72 -22.74
N TYR A 460 5.24 5.27 -21.60
CA TYR A 460 4.84 5.81 -20.31
C TYR A 460 5.98 5.71 -19.30
N ARG A 461 5.89 6.45 -18.20
CA ARG A 461 6.86 6.34 -17.11
C ARG A 461 6.24 6.70 -15.77
N GLY A 462 6.93 6.34 -14.69
CA GLY A 462 6.74 6.99 -13.40
C GLY A 462 7.76 8.12 -13.25
N ILE A 463 7.36 9.22 -12.61
CA ILE A 463 8.24 10.36 -12.30
C ILE A 463 8.10 10.71 -10.82
N VAL A 464 9.18 11.20 -10.22
CA VAL A 464 9.15 11.82 -8.89
C VAL A 464 8.47 13.18 -9.00
N VAL A 465 7.67 13.51 -7.99
CA VAL A 465 6.97 14.80 -7.89
C VAL A 465 7.36 15.47 -6.59
N GLY A 466 7.64 16.77 -6.65
CA GLY A 466 8.03 17.57 -5.48
C GLY A 466 9.37 17.19 -4.86
N ASP A 467 9.48 17.48 -3.56
CA ASP A 467 10.71 17.23 -2.81
C ASP A 467 10.97 15.75 -2.62
N ARG A 468 12.15 15.34 -3.06
CA ARG A 468 12.63 13.99 -2.84
C ARG A 468 13.12 13.82 -1.40
N HIS A 469 12.69 12.75 -0.74
CA HIS A 469 13.34 12.33 0.50
C HIS A 469 14.74 11.77 0.23
N SER A 470 15.76 12.40 0.81
CA SER A 470 17.18 12.00 0.69
C SER A 470 17.53 10.77 1.55
N GLU A 471 16.77 10.51 2.61
CA GLU A 471 16.99 9.36 3.50
C GLU A 471 16.46 8.06 2.88
N LYS A 472 17.33 7.05 2.69
CA LYS A 472 16.92 5.71 2.20
C LYS A 472 15.74 5.11 2.95
N ALA A 473 15.66 5.36 4.26
CA ALA A 473 14.58 4.86 5.11
C ALA A 473 13.21 5.51 4.84
N LYS A 474 13.15 6.65 4.13
CA LYS A 474 11.92 7.41 3.83
C LYS A 474 11.57 7.44 2.34
N LEU A 475 12.36 6.81 1.47
CA LEU A 475 12.11 6.74 0.02
C LEU A 475 10.72 6.20 -0.33
N TYR A 476 10.14 5.36 0.53
CA TYR A 476 8.81 4.78 0.34
C TYR A 476 7.67 5.82 0.49
N LEU A 477 7.96 7.02 1.01
CA LEU A 477 7.04 8.15 1.17
C LEU A 477 7.08 9.12 0.00
N THR A 478 8.13 9.06 -0.85
CA THR A 478 8.33 10.00 -1.96
C THR A 478 7.10 10.05 -2.85
N ASN A 479 6.65 11.25 -3.19
CA ASN A 479 5.54 11.42 -4.11
C ASN A 479 5.96 11.07 -5.54
N VAL A 480 5.11 10.31 -6.21
CA VAL A 480 5.33 9.87 -7.59
C VAL A 480 4.03 9.95 -8.37
N THR A 481 4.15 10.24 -9.66
CA THR A 481 3.03 10.21 -10.59
C THR A 481 3.38 9.44 -11.86
N SER A 482 2.36 9.10 -12.64
CA SER A 482 2.52 8.56 -13.98
C SER A 482 2.64 9.67 -15.01
N GLN A 483 3.30 9.40 -16.13
CA GLN A 483 3.23 10.24 -17.33
C GLN A 483 3.05 9.33 -18.54
N VAL A 484 2.09 9.64 -19.40
CA VAL A 484 1.85 8.94 -20.67
C VAL A 484 2.22 9.86 -21.83
N ALA A 485 2.87 9.30 -22.84
CA ALA A 485 3.19 9.98 -24.08
C ALA A 485 2.31 9.46 -25.22
N SER A 486 1.76 10.39 -26.01
CA SER A 486 1.15 10.03 -27.29
C SER A 486 2.23 9.69 -28.32
N VAL A 487 1.87 8.92 -29.34
CA VAL A 487 2.65 8.87 -30.58
C VAL A 487 2.55 10.20 -31.32
N THR A 488 3.40 10.38 -32.33
CA THR A 488 3.31 11.53 -33.24
C THR A 488 2.17 11.33 -34.23
N HIS A 489 1.32 12.35 -34.35
CA HIS A 489 0.16 12.41 -35.24
C HIS A 489 0.32 13.54 -36.25
N ALA A 490 0.06 13.25 -37.53
CA ALA A 490 -0.12 14.28 -38.53
C ALA A 490 -1.58 14.76 -38.49
N ILE A 491 -1.80 16.06 -38.29
CA ILE A 491 -3.12 16.69 -38.23
C ILE A 491 -3.26 17.64 -39.42
N ARG A 492 -4.23 17.39 -40.31
CA ARG A 492 -4.46 18.26 -41.48
C ARG A 492 -5.11 19.58 -41.08
N SER A 493 -5.10 20.55 -42.00
CA SER A 493 -5.82 21.81 -41.84
C SER A 493 -7.30 21.57 -41.51
N GLY A 494 -7.79 22.20 -40.44
CA GLY A 494 -9.15 22.06 -39.91
C GLY A 494 -9.44 20.72 -39.20
N GLU A 495 -8.47 19.82 -39.10
CA GLU A 495 -8.61 18.55 -38.40
C GLU A 495 -8.34 18.73 -36.90
N THR A 496 -8.97 17.89 -36.08
CA THR A 496 -8.78 17.88 -34.62
C THR A 496 -8.34 16.49 -34.17
N LEU A 497 -7.16 16.40 -33.54
CA LEU A 497 -6.76 15.21 -32.79
C LEU A 497 -7.54 15.17 -31.47
N ARG A 498 -8.36 14.14 -31.27
CA ARG A 498 -9.12 13.93 -30.02
C ARG A 498 -8.63 12.71 -29.26
N SER A 499 -8.33 12.91 -27.99
CA SER A 499 -7.90 11.89 -27.05
C SER A 499 -8.83 11.88 -25.85
N ARG A 500 -9.54 10.76 -25.64
CA ARG A 500 -10.49 10.59 -24.52
C ARG A 500 -9.96 9.59 -23.50
N PHE A 501 -10.09 9.93 -22.22
CA PHE A 501 -9.70 9.07 -21.10
C PHE A 501 -10.84 8.98 -20.10
N GLN A 502 -11.07 7.77 -19.57
CA GLN A 502 -11.84 7.58 -18.34
C GLN A 502 -10.84 7.56 -17.18
N PHE A 503 -10.87 8.60 -16.35
CA PHE A 503 -9.99 8.76 -15.21
C PHE A 503 -10.69 8.28 -13.94
N PHE A 504 -10.45 7.02 -13.56
CA PHE A 504 -10.97 6.45 -12.32
C PHE A 504 -10.24 7.04 -11.11
N THR A 505 -10.96 7.43 -10.06
CA THR A 505 -10.43 8.10 -8.86
C THR A 505 -11.20 7.62 -7.63
N GLY A 506 -10.91 6.40 -7.15
CA GLY A 506 -11.79 5.75 -6.19
C GLY A 506 -11.16 4.63 -5.37
N PRO A 507 -11.97 4.00 -4.50
CA PRO A 507 -11.54 2.90 -3.63
C PRO A 507 -11.29 1.63 -4.44
N LYS A 508 -10.31 0.83 -4.01
CA LYS A 508 -10.01 -0.47 -4.59
C LYS A 508 -10.96 -1.55 -4.09
N LYS A 509 -12.23 -1.45 -4.48
CA LYS A 509 -13.24 -2.49 -4.30
C LYS A 509 -13.36 -3.33 -5.57
N ARG A 510 -13.39 -4.65 -5.42
CA ARG A 510 -13.51 -5.57 -6.57
C ARG A 510 -14.76 -5.27 -7.42
N SER A 511 -15.93 -5.25 -6.80
CA SER A 511 -17.24 -4.99 -7.44
C SER A 511 -17.28 -3.66 -8.21
N LEU A 512 -16.59 -2.64 -7.69
CA LEU A 512 -16.47 -1.35 -8.35
C LEU A 512 -15.49 -1.39 -9.51
N LEU A 513 -14.28 -1.91 -9.30
CA LEU A 513 -13.22 -1.94 -10.31
C LEU A 513 -13.61 -2.77 -11.54
N GLU A 514 -14.34 -3.88 -11.37
CA GLU A 514 -14.84 -4.71 -12.47
C GLU A 514 -15.79 -3.92 -13.42
N GLN A 515 -16.45 -2.87 -12.94
CA GLN A 515 -17.27 -1.99 -13.80
C GLN A 515 -16.42 -1.06 -14.68
N TYR A 516 -15.11 -0.97 -14.42
CA TYR A 516 -14.13 -0.18 -15.16
C TYR A 516 -13.13 -1.05 -15.92
N ASP A 517 -13.42 -2.35 -16.09
CA ASP A 517 -12.57 -3.23 -16.89
C ASP A 517 -12.45 -2.69 -18.33
N VAL A 518 -11.24 -2.75 -18.85
CA VAL A 518 -10.92 -2.19 -20.16
C VAL A 518 -11.28 -3.23 -21.22
N PRO A 519 -12.13 -2.90 -22.21
CA PRO A 519 -12.36 -3.77 -23.35
C PRO A 519 -11.02 -4.04 -24.03
N GLY A 520 -10.58 -5.30 -24.04
CA GLY A 520 -9.28 -5.66 -24.56
C GLY A 520 -9.37 -6.43 -25.86
N PHE A 521 -8.22 -6.58 -26.51
CA PHE A 521 -8.08 -7.22 -27.81
C PHE A 521 -6.96 -8.27 -27.71
N PRO A 522 -7.24 -9.56 -27.40
CA PRO A 522 -8.52 -10.27 -27.53
C PRO A 522 -9.37 -10.42 -26.24
N GLU A 523 -8.79 -10.25 -25.05
CA GLU A 523 -9.50 -10.42 -23.77
C GLU A 523 -9.51 -9.12 -22.96
N PRO A 524 -10.57 -8.86 -22.17
CA PRO A 524 -10.65 -7.66 -21.34
C PRO A 524 -9.54 -7.62 -20.29
N VAL A 525 -9.04 -6.42 -20.03
CA VAL A 525 -8.06 -6.17 -18.98
C VAL A 525 -8.81 -5.79 -17.71
N ASN A 526 -8.67 -6.62 -16.68
CA ASN A 526 -9.41 -6.44 -15.43
C ASN A 526 -8.75 -5.38 -14.53
N LEU A 527 -9.45 -4.31 -14.22
CA LEU A 527 -8.96 -3.28 -13.31
C LEU A 527 -8.89 -3.78 -11.86
N SER A 528 -9.66 -4.82 -11.53
CA SER A 528 -9.61 -5.50 -10.22
C SER A 528 -8.24 -6.11 -9.89
N GLU A 529 -7.35 -6.27 -10.87
CA GLU A 529 -5.97 -6.69 -10.65
C GLU A 529 -5.14 -5.70 -9.84
N LEU A 530 -5.56 -4.43 -9.70
CA LEU A 530 -4.97 -3.48 -8.76
C LEU A 530 -5.03 -3.97 -7.30
N ILE A 531 -5.94 -4.89 -7.00
CA ILE A 531 -6.04 -5.55 -5.68
C ILE A 531 -5.08 -6.76 -5.65
N TYR A 532 -3.86 -6.53 -5.16
CA TYR A 532 -2.84 -7.57 -5.10
C TYR A 532 -2.82 -8.34 -3.76
N TYR A 533 -3.30 -9.58 -3.79
CA TYR A 533 -3.30 -10.48 -2.62
C TYR A 533 -1.99 -11.28 -2.43
N GLY A 534 -0.94 -11.01 -3.22
CA GLY A 534 0.28 -11.83 -3.25
C GLY A 534 0.26 -12.87 -4.38
N TRP A 535 1.20 -13.82 -4.33
CA TRP A 535 1.22 -14.99 -5.23
C TRP A 535 -0.13 -15.72 -5.30
N ALA A 536 -0.35 -16.42 -6.42
CA ALA A 536 -1.62 -17.05 -6.75
C ALA A 536 -2.20 -17.94 -5.63
N ILE A 537 -1.37 -18.71 -4.93
CA ILE A 537 -1.82 -19.56 -3.82
C ILE A 537 -2.47 -18.77 -2.68
N TRP A 538 -1.96 -17.58 -2.36
CA TRP A 538 -2.54 -16.73 -1.32
C TRP A 538 -3.81 -16.06 -1.81
N GLY A 539 -3.83 -15.62 -3.07
CA GLY A 539 -5.02 -15.05 -3.72
C GLY A 539 -6.19 -16.03 -3.79
N PHE A 540 -5.91 -17.32 -4.00
CA PHE A 540 -6.91 -18.40 -3.99
C PHE A 540 -7.66 -18.50 -2.66
N PHE A 541 -6.97 -18.30 -1.53
CA PHE A 541 -7.60 -18.28 -0.21
C PHE A 541 -8.15 -16.90 0.16
N ALA A 542 -7.45 -15.82 -0.18
CA ALA A 542 -7.84 -14.47 0.22
C ALA A 542 -9.19 -14.05 -0.37
N ARG A 543 -9.42 -14.31 -1.66
CA ARG A 543 -10.65 -13.90 -2.36
C ARG A 543 -11.91 -14.49 -1.71
N PRO A 544 -12.06 -15.83 -1.54
CA PRO A 544 -13.23 -16.38 -0.87
C PRO A 544 -13.37 -15.93 0.59
N LEU A 545 -12.26 -15.74 1.32
CA LEU A 545 -12.31 -15.28 2.70
C LEU A 545 -12.84 -13.84 2.80
N THR A 546 -12.46 -12.96 1.86
CA THR A 546 -13.03 -11.62 1.72
C THR A 546 -14.52 -11.68 1.40
N ASP A 547 -14.93 -12.54 0.46
CA ASP A 547 -16.35 -12.68 0.10
C ASP A 547 -17.20 -13.16 1.29
N ILE A 548 -16.71 -14.14 2.06
CA ILE A 548 -17.38 -14.63 3.28
C ILE A 548 -17.39 -13.56 4.38
N LEU A 549 -16.32 -12.76 4.52
CA LEU A 549 -16.27 -11.66 5.47
C LEU A 549 -17.37 -10.62 5.17
N ASN A 550 -17.49 -10.23 3.90
CA ASN A 550 -18.48 -9.27 3.43
C ASN A 550 -19.91 -9.85 3.52
N PHE A 551 -20.07 -11.16 3.32
CA PHE A 551 -21.34 -11.85 3.60
C PHE A 551 -21.76 -11.73 5.06
N PHE A 552 -20.85 -11.98 6.02
CA PHE A 552 -21.17 -11.81 7.45
C PHE A 552 -21.46 -10.35 7.81
N TYR A 553 -20.75 -9.40 7.21
CA TYR A 553 -21.05 -7.97 7.37
C TYR A 553 -22.46 -7.61 6.85
N GLY A 554 -22.88 -8.21 5.72
CA GLY A 554 -24.24 -8.02 5.18
C GLY A 554 -25.35 -8.51 6.11
N ILE A 555 -25.07 -9.47 6.99
CA ILE A 555 -26.02 -9.96 8.02
C ILE A 555 -25.95 -9.08 9.27
N ILE A 556 -24.73 -8.80 9.75
CA ILE A 556 -24.47 -7.98 10.94
C ILE A 556 -23.49 -6.88 10.52
N PRO A 557 -23.94 -5.62 10.34
CA PRO A 557 -23.12 -4.48 9.86
C PRO A 557 -22.00 -4.04 10.81
N ASN A 558 -21.10 -4.95 11.18
CA ASN A 558 -19.95 -4.74 12.03
C ASN A 558 -18.84 -5.72 11.63
N TYR A 559 -17.74 -5.18 11.07
CA TYR A 559 -16.62 -6.00 10.61
C TYR A 559 -15.87 -6.71 11.74
N GLY A 560 -15.86 -6.18 12.97
CA GLY A 560 -15.33 -6.87 14.14
C GLY A 560 -16.06 -8.19 14.40
N VAL A 561 -17.40 -8.16 14.36
CA VAL A 561 -18.23 -9.37 14.48
C VAL A 561 -18.04 -10.29 13.27
N ALA A 562 -17.97 -9.75 12.06
CA ALA A 562 -17.73 -10.53 10.86
C ALA A 562 -16.40 -11.29 10.92
N ILE A 563 -15.31 -10.66 11.40
CA ILE A 563 -14.02 -11.32 11.63
C ILE A 563 -14.14 -12.43 12.67
N ILE A 564 -14.87 -12.22 13.77
CA ILE A 564 -15.11 -13.25 14.79
C ILE A 564 -15.81 -14.47 14.16
N LEU A 565 -16.89 -14.25 13.41
CA LEU A 565 -17.66 -15.30 12.74
C LEU A 565 -16.83 -16.05 11.70
N LEU A 566 -16.07 -15.32 10.87
CA LEU A 566 -15.13 -15.90 9.91
C LEU A 566 -14.09 -16.77 10.60
N THR A 567 -13.53 -16.29 11.72
CA THR A 567 -12.54 -17.04 12.50
C THR A 567 -13.13 -18.34 13.03
N VAL A 568 -14.34 -18.29 13.59
CA VAL A 568 -15.05 -19.47 14.11
C VAL A 568 -15.34 -20.46 12.98
N LEU A 569 -15.81 -19.99 11.82
CA LEU A 569 -16.08 -20.82 10.65
C LEU A 569 -14.82 -21.56 10.18
N VAL A 570 -13.72 -20.84 9.97
CA VAL A 570 -12.45 -21.44 9.55
C VAL A 570 -11.97 -22.45 10.58
N ARG A 571 -12.04 -22.11 11.88
CA ARG A 571 -11.65 -23.02 12.97
C ARG A 571 -12.53 -24.26 13.05
N LEU A 572 -13.83 -24.15 12.76
CA LEU A 572 -14.75 -25.27 12.71
C LEU A 572 -14.41 -26.22 11.55
N CYS A 573 -14.15 -25.68 10.36
CA CYS A 573 -13.70 -26.47 9.21
C CYS A 573 -12.37 -27.19 9.48
N MET A 574 -11.46 -26.55 10.22
CA MET A 574 -10.17 -27.12 10.60
C MET A 574 -10.23 -28.07 11.81
N PHE A 575 -11.34 -28.11 12.55
CA PHE A 575 -11.47 -28.89 13.79
C PHE A 575 -11.12 -30.39 13.65
N PRO A 576 -11.53 -31.12 12.59
CA PRO A 576 -11.15 -32.52 12.42
C PRO A 576 -9.64 -32.72 12.33
N LEU A 577 -8.95 -31.79 11.66
CA LEU A 577 -7.50 -31.78 11.56
C LEU A 577 -6.87 -31.43 12.90
N SER A 578 -7.30 -30.34 13.54
CA SER A 578 -6.85 -29.87 14.87
C SER A 578 -6.97 -30.95 15.95
N ARG A 579 -8.09 -31.68 15.97
CA ARG A 579 -8.30 -32.82 16.86
C ARG A 579 -7.28 -33.95 16.65
N LYS A 580 -6.95 -34.29 15.40
CA LYS A 580 -5.93 -35.32 15.11
C LYS A 580 -4.54 -34.90 15.62
N GLN A 581 -4.15 -33.65 15.42
CA GLN A 581 -2.87 -33.13 15.95
C GLN A 581 -2.87 -33.15 17.48
N ALA A 582 -3.97 -32.72 18.10
CA ALA A 582 -4.10 -32.70 19.54
C ALA A 582 -3.95 -34.10 20.16
N LEU A 583 -4.55 -35.13 19.55
CA LEU A 583 -4.39 -36.53 19.96
C LEU A 583 -2.97 -37.04 19.75
N ASN A 584 -2.34 -36.72 18.61
CA ASN A 584 -0.94 -37.08 18.37
C ASN A 584 0.00 -36.43 19.39
N ALA A 585 -0.22 -35.15 19.72
CA ALA A 585 0.55 -34.46 20.75
C ALA A 585 0.39 -35.11 22.15
N GLN A 586 -0.80 -35.63 22.48
CA GLN A 586 -1.02 -36.40 23.72
C GLN A 586 -0.28 -37.75 23.68
N LYS A 587 -0.33 -38.50 22.58
CA LYS A 587 0.46 -39.73 22.42
C LYS A 587 1.96 -39.48 22.56
N MET A 588 2.46 -38.37 22.01
CA MET A 588 3.87 -37.99 22.20
C MET A 588 4.20 -37.77 23.68
N GLN A 589 3.31 -37.14 24.44
CA GLN A 589 3.46 -36.96 25.90
C GLN A 589 3.51 -38.29 26.66
N GLU A 590 2.74 -39.28 26.23
CA GLU A 590 2.77 -40.64 26.80
C GLU A 590 4.09 -41.37 26.50
N LEU A 591 4.68 -41.14 25.32
CA LEU A 591 5.96 -41.74 24.92
C LEU A 591 7.19 -41.02 25.49
N GLN A 592 7.05 -39.79 26.01
CA GLN A 592 8.16 -39.03 26.62
C GLN A 592 9.03 -39.82 27.63
N PRO A 593 8.49 -40.59 28.59
CA PRO A 593 9.32 -41.38 29.51
C PRO A 593 10.17 -42.44 28.80
N GLU A 594 9.66 -43.08 27.74
CA GLU A 594 10.40 -44.07 26.97
C GLU A 594 11.46 -43.41 26.08
N ILE A 595 11.13 -42.25 25.50
CA ILE A 595 12.08 -41.40 24.78
C ILE A 595 13.25 -41.01 25.68
N LYS A 596 12.99 -40.57 26.93
CA LYS A 596 14.04 -40.26 27.91
C LYS A 596 14.96 -41.44 28.18
N LYS A 597 14.40 -42.64 28.41
CA LYS A 597 15.18 -43.86 28.65
C LYS A 597 16.09 -44.20 27.46
N ILE A 598 15.60 -44.07 26.22
CA ILE A 598 16.40 -44.29 25.01
C ILE A 598 17.50 -43.23 24.89
N THR A 599 17.17 -41.96 25.11
CA THR A 599 18.14 -40.86 25.07
C THR A 599 19.26 -41.05 26.10
N GLU A 600 18.93 -41.50 27.32
CA GLU A 600 19.91 -41.82 28.37
C GLU A 600 20.77 -43.02 28.04
N LYS A 601 20.17 -44.10 27.52
CA LYS A 601 20.88 -45.35 27.17
C LYS A 601 21.89 -45.16 26.04
N TYR A 602 21.62 -44.26 25.09
CA TYR A 602 22.45 -44.05 23.89
C TYR A 602 23.06 -42.64 23.82
N LYS A 603 23.38 -41.99 24.96
CA LYS A 603 23.94 -40.63 25.01
C LYS A 603 25.19 -40.40 24.13
N GLY A 604 26.00 -41.44 23.92
CA GLY A 604 27.23 -41.38 23.11
C GLY A 604 27.11 -41.90 21.67
N ASP A 605 25.96 -42.43 21.25
CA ASP A 605 25.78 -43.09 19.94
C ASP A 605 24.51 -42.56 19.25
N MET A 606 24.68 -41.48 18.48
CA MET A 606 23.61 -40.79 17.77
C MET A 606 22.84 -41.70 16.81
N GLU A 607 23.54 -42.64 16.15
CA GLU A 607 22.95 -43.51 15.14
C GLU A 607 22.04 -44.56 15.79
N LYS A 608 22.51 -45.23 16.86
CA LYS A 608 21.69 -46.17 17.61
C LYS A 608 20.51 -45.48 18.30
N ARG A 609 20.71 -44.26 18.79
CA ARG A 609 19.62 -43.43 19.35
C ARG A 609 18.53 -43.16 18.33
N SER A 610 18.90 -42.76 17.11
CA SER A 610 17.95 -42.48 16.02
C SER A 610 17.16 -43.73 15.62
N LYS A 611 17.84 -44.87 15.43
CA LYS A 611 17.21 -46.16 15.11
C LYS A 611 16.24 -46.63 16.20
N ALA A 612 16.65 -46.56 17.47
CA ALA A 612 15.80 -46.94 18.61
C ALA A 612 14.56 -46.03 18.76
N LEU A 613 14.69 -44.72 18.52
CA LEU A 613 13.55 -43.80 18.49
C LEU A 613 12.59 -44.11 17.33
N GLN A 614 13.11 -44.41 16.14
CA GLN A 614 12.28 -44.81 15.00
C GLN A 614 11.51 -46.11 15.27
N GLU A 615 12.16 -47.12 15.86
CA GLU A 615 11.50 -48.36 16.27
C GLU A 615 10.40 -48.11 17.32
N LEU A 616 10.68 -47.25 18.30
CA LEU A 616 9.69 -46.86 19.31
C LEU A 616 8.45 -46.24 18.67
N TYR A 617 8.65 -45.29 17.74
CA TYR A 617 7.56 -44.65 17.00
C TYR A 617 6.81 -45.65 16.13
N ARG A 618 7.50 -46.58 15.46
CA ARG A 618 6.88 -47.61 14.63
C ARG A 618 6.04 -48.59 15.46
N LYS A 619 6.55 -49.03 16.61
CA LYS A 619 5.85 -49.94 17.55
C LYS A 619 4.58 -49.31 18.11
N ASN A 620 4.60 -47.99 18.34
CA ASN A 620 3.46 -47.26 18.89
C ASN A 620 2.56 -46.62 17.81
N HIS A 621 2.76 -46.97 16.53
CA HIS A 621 2.05 -46.40 15.37
C HIS A 621 1.98 -44.86 15.41
N TYR A 622 3.07 -44.24 15.85
CA TYR A 622 3.21 -42.80 16.01
C TYR A 622 3.97 -42.20 14.83
N ASN A 623 3.39 -41.20 14.16
CA ASN A 623 4.05 -40.47 13.08
C ASN A 623 4.52 -39.09 13.58
N PRO A 624 5.84 -38.85 13.70
CA PRO A 624 6.37 -37.57 14.17
C PRO A 624 6.02 -36.38 13.25
N LEU A 625 5.81 -36.62 11.94
CA LEU A 625 5.45 -35.58 10.98
C LEU A 625 3.97 -35.18 11.03
N SER A 626 3.11 -36.03 11.61
CA SER A 626 1.68 -35.73 11.72
C SER A 626 1.38 -34.58 12.68
N GLY A 627 2.36 -34.16 13.50
CA GLY A 627 2.25 -32.99 14.37
C GLY A 627 2.55 -31.65 13.70
N CYS A 628 3.36 -31.62 12.64
CA CYS A 628 3.73 -30.39 11.92
C CYS A 628 3.01 -30.21 10.58
N LEU A 629 2.49 -31.29 9.96
CA LEU A 629 1.64 -31.24 8.75
C LEU A 629 0.54 -30.16 8.79
N PRO A 630 -0.16 -29.94 9.91
CA PRO A 630 -1.22 -28.95 9.96
C PRO A 630 -0.74 -27.52 9.95
N LEU A 631 0.48 -27.25 10.43
CA LEU A 631 1.11 -25.94 10.29
C LEU A 631 1.25 -25.61 8.79
N PHE A 632 1.69 -26.57 7.97
CA PHE A 632 1.83 -26.36 6.53
C PHE A 632 0.50 -26.13 5.81
N ILE A 633 -0.59 -26.78 6.24
CA ILE A 633 -1.93 -26.55 5.68
C ILE A 633 -2.51 -25.22 6.18
N GLN A 634 -2.24 -24.87 7.44
CA GLN A 634 -2.76 -23.66 8.07
C GLN A 634 -2.06 -22.39 7.57
N MET A 635 -0.77 -22.45 7.25
CA MET A 635 0.00 -21.28 6.83
C MET A 635 -0.57 -20.60 5.56
N PRO A 636 -0.94 -21.32 4.47
CA PRO A 636 -1.64 -20.74 3.32
C PRO A 636 -2.98 -20.09 3.65
N ILE A 637 -3.80 -20.74 4.47
CA ILE A 637 -5.10 -20.20 4.88
C ILE A 637 -4.90 -18.94 5.73
N PHE A 638 -3.93 -18.96 6.65
CA PHE A 638 -3.59 -17.82 7.48
C PHE A 638 -3.05 -16.65 6.67
N ILE A 639 -2.13 -16.89 5.73
CA ILE A 639 -1.60 -15.84 4.85
C ILE A 639 -2.73 -15.31 3.96
N GLY A 640 -3.59 -16.16 3.42
CA GLY A 640 -4.78 -15.74 2.67
C GLY A 640 -5.69 -14.82 3.49
N LEU A 641 -5.99 -15.18 4.74
CA LEU A 641 -6.77 -14.34 5.64
C LEU A 641 -6.07 -13.01 5.95
N TYR A 642 -4.77 -13.05 6.23
CA TYR A 642 -3.97 -11.85 6.45
C TYR A 642 -4.04 -10.90 5.25
N ARG A 643 -3.93 -11.45 4.03
CA ARG A 643 -4.02 -10.68 2.78
C ARG A 643 -5.43 -10.12 2.56
N ALA A 644 -6.47 -10.89 2.88
CA ALA A 644 -7.85 -10.44 2.84
C ALA A 644 -8.05 -9.21 3.73
N LEU A 645 -7.61 -9.27 5.00
CA LEU A 645 -7.79 -8.18 5.95
C LEU A 645 -6.92 -6.94 5.66
N MET A 646 -5.72 -7.13 5.10
CA MET A 646 -4.81 -6.01 4.79
C MET A 646 -5.18 -5.23 3.53
N THR A 647 -5.92 -5.85 2.62
CA THR A 647 -6.19 -5.29 1.28
C THR A 647 -7.63 -4.80 1.14
N ASP A 648 -8.54 -5.28 1.99
CA ASP A 648 -9.94 -4.89 1.93
C ASP A 648 -10.14 -3.45 2.46
N VAL A 649 -10.45 -2.55 1.54
CA VAL A 649 -10.77 -1.15 1.84
C VAL A 649 -11.99 -1.01 2.74
N ALA A 650 -12.88 -2.00 2.81
CA ALA A 650 -14.05 -1.95 3.69
C ALA A 650 -13.68 -2.01 5.18
N LEU A 651 -12.48 -2.49 5.52
CA LEU A 651 -11.96 -2.49 6.89
C LEU A 651 -11.33 -1.15 7.29
N ARG A 652 -11.08 -0.27 6.32
CA ARG A 652 -10.60 1.09 6.54
C ARG A 652 -11.68 1.89 7.26
N GLN A 653 -11.33 2.46 8.41
CA GLN A 653 -12.26 3.20 9.29
C GLN A 653 -13.49 2.38 9.72
N ALA A 654 -13.39 1.04 9.67
CA ALA A 654 -14.40 0.17 10.26
C ALA A 654 -14.12 0.01 11.76
N PRO A 655 -15.08 0.29 12.65
CA PRO A 655 -14.87 0.17 14.08
C PRO A 655 -14.95 -1.28 14.55
N LEU A 656 -14.16 -1.62 15.58
CA LEU A 656 -14.21 -2.92 16.24
C LEU A 656 -15.56 -3.16 16.95
N VAL A 657 -16.05 -2.17 17.69
CA VAL A 657 -17.26 -2.30 18.53
C VAL A 657 -18.36 -1.35 18.08
N SER A 658 -18.10 -0.04 18.07
CA SER A 658 -19.07 1.00 17.70
C SER A 658 -18.36 2.28 17.29
N LYS A 659 -18.98 3.07 16.40
CA LYS A 659 -18.49 4.41 16.02
C LYS A 659 -18.47 5.39 17.21
N ALA A 660 -19.23 5.13 18.27
CA ALA A 660 -19.27 5.99 19.46
C ALA A 660 -18.04 5.84 20.37
N PHE A 661 -17.24 4.79 20.19
CA PHE A 661 -16.04 4.56 20.99
C PHE A 661 -14.80 4.68 20.08
N PRO A 662 -13.95 5.71 20.27
CA PRO A 662 -12.86 6.03 19.34
C PRO A 662 -11.66 5.08 19.39
N TRP A 663 -11.68 4.03 20.22
CA TRP A 663 -10.63 3.02 20.26
C TRP A 663 -10.89 1.93 19.21
N ALA A 664 -9.85 1.56 18.46
CA ALA A 664 -9.93 0.58 17.38
C ALA A 664 -11.09 0.91 16.40
N ASP A 665 -11.22 2.18 16.05
CA ASP A 665 -12.18 2.70 15.07
C ASP A 665 -11.78 2.40 13.61
N ASN A 666 -10.59 1.82 13.42
CA ASN A 666 -10.04 1.42 12.13
C ASN A 666 -9.41 0.02 12.19
N LEU A 667 -10.16 -1.00 11.76
CA LEU A 667 -9.71 -2.40 11.73
C LEU A 667 -8.50 -2.66 10.80
N ALA A 668 -8.29 -1.77 9.82
CA ALA A 668 -7.17 -1.77 8.88
C ALA A 668 -5.89 -1.07 9.43
N ALA A 669 -5.94 -0.48 10.62
CA ALA A 669 -4.82 0.19 11.28
C ALA A 669 -4.56 -0.39 12.69
N PRO A 670 -3.42 -0.09 13.33
CA PRO A 670 -3.21 -0.40 14.75
C PRO A 670 -4.32 0.16 15.65
N ASP A 671 -4.53 -0.41 16.84
CA ASP A 671 -5.69 -0.03 17.69
C ASP A 671 -5.61 1.36 18.32
N MET A 672 -4.40 1.94 18.41
CA MET A 672 -4.11 3.34 18.77
C MET A 672 -4.85 3.86 20.01
N LEU A 673 -4.88 3.09 21.11
CA LEU A 673 -5.63 3.45 22.32
C LEU A 673 -5.17 4.78 22.94
N LEU A 674 -3.87 4.99 23.11
CA LEU A 674 -3.32 6.16 23.78
C LEU A 674 -2.08 6.67 23.07
N LYS A 675 -2.06 7.96 22.71
CA LYS A 675 -0.86 8.64 22.23
C LYS A 675 0.10 8.81 23.41
N TRP A 676 1.32 8.28 23.32
CA TRP A 676 2.28 8.19 24.44
C TRP A 676 3.67 8.75 24.14
N ASP A 677 3.81 9.38 22.97
CA ASP A 677 5.05 10.02 22.51
C ASP A 677 5.57 11.06 23.52
N HIS A 678 4.67 11.83 24.12
CA HIS A 678 4.96 12.78 25.19
C HIS A 678 5.22 12.13 26.56
N LEU A 679 4.69 10.92 26.78
CA LEU A 679 4.81 10.18 28.04
C LEU A 679 6.16 9.45 28.15
N ILE A 680 6.63 8.89 27.03
CA ILE A 680 7.90 8.17 26.93
C ILE A 680 8.70 8.82 25.79
N PRO A 681 9.52 9.85 26.10
CA PRO A 681 10.29 10.58 25.09
C PRO A 681 11.55 9.80 24.70
N VAL A 682 11.37 8.60 24.14
CA VAL A 682 12.44 7.72 23.66
C VAL A 682 12.26 7.54 22.15
N PRO A 683 12.83 8.44 21.31
CA PRO A 683 12.51 8.51 19.89
C PRO A 683 12.69 7.19 19.13
N PHE A 684 13.70 6.38 19.43
CA PHE A 684 13.90 5.10 18.72
C PHE A 684 12.77 4.07 18.98
N LEU A 685 12.03 4.22 20.08
CA LEU A 685 10.88 3.37 20.42
C LEU A 685 9.56 4.01 20.00
N THR A 686 9.33 5.26 20.44
CA THR A 686 8.02 5.91 20.42
C THR A 686 7.84 6.96 19.33
N ALA A 687 8.91 7.35 18.61
CA ALA A 687 8.70 8.13 17.40
C ALA A 687 7.94 7.28 16.37
N ALA A 688 7.33 7.95 15.40
CA ALA A 688 6.61 7.30 14.32
C ALA A 688 7.47 6.30 13.52
N THR A 689 8.73 6.64 13.26
CA THR A 689 9.73 5.74 12.64
C THR A 689 10.32 4.72 13.63
N GLY A 690 10.05 4.88 14.93
CA GLY A 690 10.50 3.99 15.99
C GLY A 690 9.80 2.63 15.98
N TRP A 691 10.30 1.69 16.79
CA TRP A 691 9.84 0.29 16.78
C TRP A 691 8.37 0.12 17.18
N LEU A 692 7.90 0.88 18.17
CA LEU A 692 6.54 0.78 18.71
C LEU A 692 5.59 1.82 18.09
N GLY A 693 6.13 2.93 17.58
CA GLY A 693 5.32 4.01 17.05
C GLY A 693 4.73 4.92 18.15
N PRO A 694 3.93 5.93 17.74
CA PRO A 694 3.52 7.04 18.61
C PRO A 694 2.34 6.71 19.53
N TYR A 695 1.79 5.50 19.42
CA TYR A 695 0.61 5.06 20.17
C TYR A 695 0.87 3.75 20.90
N LEU A 696 0.25 3.62 22.08
CA LEU A 696 0.12 2.36 22.81
C LEU A 696 -1.01 1.51 22.22
N ASN A 697 -0.67 0.33 21.72
CA ASN A 697 -1.60 -0.64 21.12
C ASN A 697 -1.87 -1.80 22.10
N VAL A 698 -3.12 -2.00 22.51
CA VAL A 698 -3.50 -3.01 23.52
C VAL A 698 -3.80 -4.37 22.90
N LEU A 699 -4.39 -4.43 21.70
CA LEU A 699 -4.76 -5.70 21.08
C LEU A 699 -3.54 -6.60 20.77
N PRO A 700 -2.40 -6.06 20.27
CA PRO A 700 -1.16 -6.84 20.15
C PRO A 700 -0.68 -7.41 21.49
N LEU A 701 -0.78 -6.64 22.60
CA LEU A 701 -0.37 -7.11 23.92
C LEU A 701 -1.22 -8.29 24.40
N ILE A 702 -2.55 -8.22 24.20
CA ILE A 702 -3.47 -9.33 24.49
C ILE A 702 -3.13 -10.54 23.62
N THR A 703 -2.86 -10.32 22.34
CA THR A 703 -2.48 -11.39 21.40
C THR A 703 -1.22 -12.13 21.88
N VAL A 704 -0.17 -11.40 22.24
CA VAL A 704 1.09 -11.96 22.74
C VAL A 704 0.89 -12.69 24.05
N PHE A 705 0.11 -12.12 24.96
CA PHE A 705 -0.25 -12.79 26.20
C PHE A 705 -0.95 -14.13 25.94
N LEU A 706 -1.92 -14.16 25.02
CA LEU A 706 -2.62 -15.38 24.64
C LEU A 706 -1.69 -16.40 23.97
N PHE A 707 -0.77 -15.98 23.11
CA PHE A 707 0.24 -16.88 22.53
C PHE A 707 1.14 -17.50 23.60
N ILE A 708 1.64 -16.70 24.54
CA ILE A 708 2.46 -17.20 25.67
C ILE A 708 1.63 -18.17 26.53
N LEU A 709 0.36 -17.85 26.79
CA LEU A 709 -0.55 -18.69 27.54
C LEU A 709 -0.80 -20.03 26.82
N GLN A 710 -1.10 -20.00 25.53
CA GLN A 710 -1.27 -21.20 24.70
C GLN A 710 -0.02 -22.05 24.67
N GLN A 711 1.14 -21.41 24.46
CA GLN A 711 2.43 -22.09 24.45
C GLN A 711 2.67 -22.80 25.78
N LYS A 712 2.37 -22.15 26.92
CA LYS A 712 2.47 -22.75 28.25
C LYS A 712 1.48 -23.90 28.47
N LEU A 713 0.27 -23.82 27.91
CA LEU A 713 -0.77 -24.84 28.07
C LEU A 713 -0.57 -26.06 27.15
N PHE A 714 -0.02 -25.86 25.95
CA PHE A 714 0.03 -26.90 24.91
C PHE A 714 1.40 -27.58 24.80
N MET A 715 2.47 -26.95 25.26
CA MET A 715 3.80 -27.57 25.23
C MET A 715 4.01 -28.58 26.37
N PRO A 716 4.61 -29.75 26.08
CA PRO A 716 5.01 -30.70 27.11
C PRO A 716 6.18 -30.19 27.98
N PRO A 717 6.32 -30.67 29.23
CA PRO A 717 7.47 -30.31 30.07
C PRO A 717 8.79 -30.75 29.40
N PRO A 718 9.86 -29.95 29.51
CA PRO A 718 11.13 -30.25 28.86
C PRO A 718 11.73 -31.55 29.40
N THR A 719 12.33 -32.33 28.50
CA THR A 719 12.87 -33.66 28.80
C THR A 719 14.38 -33.70 28.88
N ASP A 720 15.05 -32.82 28.14
CA ASP A 720 16.50 -32.64 28.06
C ASP A 720 16.88 -31.15 28.09
N ASP A 721 18.12 -30.80 28.46
CA ASP A 721 18.61 -29.42 28.47
C ASP A 721 18.46 -28.72 27.11
N GLN A 722 18.60 -29.48 26.02
CA GLN A 722 18.38 -28.99 24.65
C GLN A 722 16.91 -28.63 24.39
N SER A 723 15.96 -29.41 24.93
CA SER A 723 14.53 -29.12 24.82
C SER A 723 14.11 -27.92 25.70
N ALA A 724 14.77 -27.75 26.86
CA ALA A 724 14.58 -26.59 27.72
C ALA A 724 15.10 -25.31 27.05
N MET A 725 16.25 -25.39 26.36
CA MET A 725 16.77 -24.30 25.54
C MET A 725 15.82 -23.93 24.40
N GLN A 726 15.28 -24.91 23.66
CA GLN A 726 14.28 -24.66 22.61
C GLN A 726 13.02 -23.97 23.17
N GLN A 727 12.51 -24.38 24.34
CA GLN A 727 11.36 -23.73 24.96
C GLN A 727 11.63 -22.28 25.36
N LYS A 728 12.83 -22.00 25.90
CA LYS A 728 13.27 -20.64 26.23
C LYS A 728 13.38 -19.77 24.96
N ILE A 729 13.99 -20.30 23.90
CA ILE A 729 14.09 -19.61 22.59
C ILE A 729 12.70 -19.31 22.05
N MET A 730 11.77 -20.28 22.05
CA MET A 730 10.40 -20.07 21.57
C MET A 730 9.66 -19.01 22.39
N LYS A 731 9.85 -18.98 23.72
CA LYS A 731 9.26 -17.93 24.58
C LYS A 731 9.79 -16.54 24.21
N TYR A 732 11.10 -16.39 24.03
CA TYR A 732 11.68 -15.11 23.62
C TYR A 732 11.27 -14.72 22.19
N MET A 733 11.18 -15.69 21.29
CA MET A 733 10.69 -15.49 19.93
C MET A 733 9.24 -14.98 19.93
N MET A 734 8.37 -15.51 20.79
CA MET A 734 6.99 -15.01 20.92
C MET A 734 6.94 -13.57 21.46
N VAL A 735 7.77 -13.22 22.42
CA VAL A 735 7.87 -11.84 22.93
C VAL A 735 8.40 -10.91 21.84
N PHE A 736 9.44 -11.32 21.12
CA PHE A 736 9.99 -10.57 19.98
C PHE A 736 8.98 -10.39 18.85
N MET A 737 8.23 -11.44 18.52
CA MET A 737 7.12 -11.35 17.56
C MET A 737 6.03 -10.39 18.04
N GLY A 738 5.82 -10.30 19.36
CA GLY A 738 4.98 -9.28 19.96
C GLY A 738 5.42 -7.84 19.71
N PHE A 739 6.73 -7.57 19.78
CA PHE A 739 7.28 -6.27 19.39
C PHE A 739 7.07 -5.99 17.90
N MET A 740 7.26 -7.00 17.04
CA MET A 740 7.03 -6.87 15.60
C MET A 740 5.55 -6.67 15.24
N PHE A 741 4.64 -7.29 15.98
CA PHE A 741 3.19 -7.22 15.76
C PHE A 741 2.55 -5.97 16.34
N PHE A 742 3.32 -5.11 17.01
CA PHE A 742 2.78 -3.93 17.65
C PHE A 742 2.21 -2.90 16.65
N LYS A 743 2.69 -2.90 15.39
CA LYS A 743 2.22 -2.03 14.30
C LYS A 743 1.24 -2.73 13.33
N VAL A 744 0.77 -3.92 13.66
CA VAL A 744 -0.14 -4.70 12.80
C VAL A 744 -1.57 -4.19 12.94
N PRO A 745 -2.42 -4.31 11.89
CA PRO A 745 -3.83 -3.93 11.99
C PRO A 745 -4.60 -4.65 13.09
N SER A 746 -5.47 -3.90 13.76
CA SER A 746 -6.29 -4.36 14.87
C SER A 746 -7.24 -5.50 14.47
N GLY A 747 -7.73 -5.54 13.23
CA GLY A 747 -8.53 -6.65 12.70
C GLY A 747 -7.76 -7.98 12.67
N LEU A 748 -6.46 -7.96 12.37
CA LEU A 748 -5.63 -9.17 12.44
C LEU A 748 -5.38 -9.59 13.90
N CYS A 749 -5.15 -8.63 14.80
CA CYS A 749 -5.04 -8.93 16.22
C CYS A 749 -6.32 -9.57 16.76
N LEU A 750 -7.49 -9.06 16.37
CA LEU A 750 -8.78 -9.65 16.72
C LEU A 750 -8.89 -11.10 16.26
N TYR A 751 -8.54 -11.38 15.00
CA TYR A 751 -8.47 -12.76 14.50
C TYR A 751 -7.60 -13.62 15.40
N PHE A 752 -6.37 -13.19 15.74
CA PHE A 752 -5.49 -13.98 16.58
C PHE A 752 -6.04 -14.22 17.98
N ILE A 753 -6.69 -13.22 18.58
CA ILE A 753 -7.32 -13.33 19.90
C ILE A 753 -8.42 -14.40 19.85
N VAL A 754 -9.37 -14.28 18.93
CA VAL A 754 -10.51 -15.22 18.78
C VAL A 754 -10.01 -16.63 18.46
N SER A 755 -9.09 -16.73 17.50
CA SER A 755 -8.43 -17.97 17.08
C SER A 755 -7.69 -18.61 18.26
N SER A 756 -7.09 -17.80 19.14
CA SER A 756 -6.37 -18.30 20.31
C SER A 756 -7.32 -18.80 21.40
N LEU A 757 -8.38 -18.05 21.68
CA LEU A 757 -9.43 -18.42 22.63
C LEU A 757 -10.14 -19.70 22.18
N TRP A 758 -10.43 -19.84 20.88
CA TRP A 758 -10.94 -21.08 20.30
C TRP A 758 -10.00 -22.25 20.57
N GLY A 759 -8.70 -22.12 20.27
CA GLY A 759 -7.73 -23.19 20.50
C GLY A 759 -7.62 -23.62 21.97
N ILE A 760 -7.69 -22.66 22.90
CA ILE A 760 -7.71 -22.94 24.35
C ILE A 760 -9.00 -23.68 24.73
N GLY A 761 -10.14 -23.23 24.21
CA GLY A 761 -11.43 -23.91 24.39
C GLY A 761 -11.39 -25.34 23.87
N GLU A 762 -11.03 -25.52 22.61
CA GLU A 762 -10.88 -26.82 21.94
C GLU A 762 -10.03 -27.79 22.76
N ARG A 763 -8.84 -27.37 23.20
CA ARG A 763 -7.94 -28.23 23.97
C ARG A 763 -8.52 -28.65 25.33
N LYS A 764 -9.34 -27.79 25.96
CA LYS A 764 -10.01 -28.12 27.23
C LYS A 764 -11.16 -29.10 27.06
N PHE A 765 -11.87 -29.06 25.92
CA PHE A 765 -13.00 -29.97 25.64
C PHE A 765 -12.57 -31.33 25.11
N LEU A 766 -11.36 -31.48 24.58
CA LEU A 766 -10.86 -32.77 24.11
C LEU A 766 -10.65 -33.74 25.30
N PRO A 767 -11.15 -34.99 25.21
CA PRO A 767 -10.94 -35.97 26.25
C PRO A 767 -9.44 -36.25 26.43
N LYS A 768 -8.99 -36.27 27.68
CA LYS A 768 -7.62 -36.71 28.02
C LYS A 768 -7.54 -38.21 27.76
N VAL A 769 -6.58 -38.67 26.95
CA VAL A 769 -6.32 -40.11 26.80
C VAL A 769 -6.02 -40.68 28.19
N LYS A 770 -6.74 -41.74 28.58
CA LYS A 770 -6.53 -42.43 29.86
C LYS A 770 -5.12 -43.03 29.86
N LYS A 771 -4.31 -42.64 30.84
CA LYS A 771 -3.03 -43.31 31.17
C LYS A 771 -3.26 -44.82 31.18
N ALA A 772 -2.55 -45.56 30.33
CA ALA A 772 -2.45 -47.01 30.51
C ALA A 772 -1.73 -47.25 31.84
N GLU A 773 -2.41 -47.86 32.81
CA GLU A 773 -1.77 -48.36 34.03
C GLU A 773 -0.69 -49.37 33.63
N PRO A 774 0.51 -49.32 34.24
CA PRO A 774 1.53 -50.32 33.99
C PRO A 774 0.96 -51.67 34.44
N ALA A 775 0.81 -52.59 33.50
CA ALA A 775 0.51 -53.97 33.81
C ALA A 775 1.57 -54.47 34.81
N LEU A 776 1.12 -54.78 36.04
CA LEU A 776 1.93 -55.42 37.06
C LEU A 776 2.57 -56.67 36.46
N ALA A 777 3.88 -56.62 36.25
CA ALA A 777 4.69 -57.80 35.95
C ALA A 777 4.68 -58.69 37.19
N GLY A 778 3.98 -59.81 37.08
CA GLY A 778 3.79 -60.79 38.14
C GLY A 778 5.08 -61.52 38.52
N ALA A 779 5.15 -61.77 39.83
CA ALA A 779 5.61 -62.97 40.53
C ALA A 779 6.62 -63.88 39.82
N GLY A 780 7.80 -63.99 40.44
CA GLY A 780 8.80 -65.00 40.14
C GLY A 780 8.31 -66.43 40.44
N THR A 781 8.55 -67.30 39.46
CA THR A 781 9.04 -68.69 39.56
C THR A 781 8.91 -69.42 40.89
N THR A 782 8.18 -70.55 40.87
CA THR A 782 8.70 -71.83 41.37
C THR A 782 8.04 -73.02 40.64
N THR A 783 8.92 -73.76 39.98
CA THR A 783 8.96 -75.15 39.51
C THR A 783 7.89 -76.15 40.02
N THR A 784 7.25 -76.92 39.13
CA THR A 784 7.41 -78.40 38.97
C THR A 784 6.41 -79.04 37.97
N ALA A 785 6.97 -79.89 37.10
CA ALA A 785 6.48 -81.13 36.46
C ALA A 785 5.21 -81.21 35.55
N SER A 786 5.48 -81.73 34.34
CA SER A 786 4.64 -82.31 33.24
C SER A 786 3.64 -83.43 33.65
N PRO A 787 2.84 -84.03 32.72
CA PRO A 787 2.07 -83.47 31.59
C PRO A 787 0.64 -84.09 31.46
N ALA A 788 -0.08 -83.67 30.41
CA ALA A 788 -1.00 -84.48 29.58
C ALA A 788 -2.53 -84.45 29.79
N VAL A 789 -3.15 -84.59 28.60
CA VAL A 789 -4.46 -85.13 28.21
C VAL A 789 -5.58 -84.13 27.89
N ALA A 790 -6.10 -84.39 26.69
CA ALA A 790 -7.05 -83.66 25.89
C ALA A 790 -8.51 -83.96 26.27
N GLU A 791 -9.35 -83.13 25.65
CA GLU A 791 -10.65 -83.46 25.08
C GLU A 791 -11.94 -83.40 25.92
N SER A 792 -12.83 -82.59 25.34
CA SER A 792 -14.28 -82.80 25.17
C SER A 792 -15.22 -82.28 26.26
N GLY A 793 -16.35 -81.73 25.80
CA GLY A 793 -17.54 -81.59 26.64
C GLY A 793 -18.30 -80.26 26.60
N HIS A 794 -18.80 -79.89 25.41
CA HIS A 794 -20.16 -79.39 25.17
C HIS A 794 -20.95 -78.60 26.25
N SER A 795 -21.35 -77.39 25.82
CA SER A 795 -22.76 -76.95 25.71
C SER A 795 -23.58 -76.55 26.95
N LYS A 796 -23.98 -75.26 26.89
CA LYS A 796 -25.31 -74.66 27.11
C LYS A 796 -25.74 -74.23 28.52
N SER A 797 -26.11 -72.94 28.55
CA SER A 797 -27.30 -72.30 29.15
C SER A 797 -27.70 -72.73 30.57
N ASN A 798 -28.03 -71.84 31.50
CA ASN A 798 -29.06 -70.81 31.33
C ASN A 798 -29.07 -69.87 32.55
N ALA A 799 -29.71 -68.74 32.35
CA ALA A 799 -29.93 -67.62 33.27
C ALA A 799 -30.46 -67.97 34.67
N GLY A 800 -30.15 -67.10 35.65
CA GLY A 800 -30.77 -67.16 36.97
C GLY A 800 -30.39 -66.01 37.91
N LYS A 801 -31.22 -64.97 37.93
CA LYS A 801 -31.25 -63.80 38.85
C LYS A 801 -30.95 -64.14 40.33
N GLY A 802 -30.28 -63.23 41.05
CA GLY A 802 -30.15 -63.37 42.52
C GLY A 802 -29.40 -62.31 43.33
N ARG A 803 -29.83 -61.04 43.29
CA ARG A 803 -29.96 -60.07 44.42
C ARG A 803 -29.05 -60.17 45.68
N LYS A 804 -28.42 -59.01 46.03
CA LYS A 804 -28.04 -58.49 47.39
C LYS A 804 -26.91 -59.28 48.10
N LYS A 805 -25.97 -58.72 48.88
CA LYS A 805 -25.94 -57.53 49.75
C LYS A 805 -24.48 -57.31 50.24
N LYS A 806 -24.08 -56.04 50.32
CA LYS A 806 -23.33 -55.37 51.42
C LYS A 806 -22.08 -56.03 52.07
N ARG A 807 -21.01 -55.21 52.01
CA ARG A 807 -20.22 -54.62 53.11
C ARG A 807 -18.93 -55.31 53.59
N ARG A 808 -17.92 -54.41 53.70
CA ARG A 808 -16.77 -54.36 54.64
C ARG A 808 -15.64 -55.35 54.32
N LYS A 809 -14.35 -55.01 54.44
CA LYS A 809 -13.71 -54.11 55.41
C LYS A 809 -12.25 -53.84 54.96
N LYS A 810 -11.78 -52.65 55.32
CA LYS A 810 -10.39 -52.16 55.43
C LYS A 810 -9.61 -51.93 54.14
#